data_AF-A0A9E3W374-F1
#
_entry.id   AF-A0A9E3W374-F1
#
_cell.length_a   1.000
_cell.length_b   1.000
_cell.length_c   1.000
_cell.angle_alpha   90.00
_cell.angle_beta   90.00
_cell.angle_gamma   90.00
#
_symmetry.space_group_name_H-M   'P 1'
#
loop_
_entity.id
_entity.type
_entity.pdbx_description
1 polymer ?
#
loop_
_entity_poly.entity_id
_entity_poly.type
_entity_poly.pdbx_seq_one_letter_code
_entity_poly.pdbx_strand_id
1 'polypeptide(L)'
;LFASGLNAQSLSFDFNNEASREGFKMTASKTTSLRLTHNLTGMRLENMETDKGNGQVISLNGIYLPNDAGAPNLPGNSRYIAIPNGATAKLIVHSYQKETIENVELLPAAPIQLDTDDSPADYSKDQAIYGKNAPYPAEPFLLSAVENIRGLDVVMLGITPFQYNPVTKELVVYHNIDMEVVFEGGDGDFGDNRLRSRWWDPILKDMVLNADMLPAIDYSHKGTARETGAEYLIVIPDNDIFVSWADSIRLFRTHQGISSMVVNATEMGGNTVAAFENYFNNAYNSWDVPPSAVLMLGDYNTNGSAGLISHLLYDHPGNYNPYISDNPFSDVSGNSMPDIIFARITANNAADLENMIGKFLDYERNPPTNADFYDNPITAMGWQTERWFQLCSEIINGFWEHGLGKNPVRENAIYSGSPGGSWSSNANTSQVVNYFGPFGLNYIPSTTSHLTDWGGNATRLNNDINSGAFMLQHRDHGFEQGWGEPDYSNANLNGLSNEDLTFVWSVNCLTGKFNYGGESFAEKFHRHDYGAVGIIAATEVSYSFVNDVYVWGAYDNMWPEFMPDYGSAFEHRSIVPAFANAAGKIFLQQSSWPYNPQHKAITYNLFHHHGDAFLNIYSEIPQELAVNHIPVLLSGLDFFEVTVEEDAWIALTNGDQIIGTAEAVAGTTSVPIEVQEPGSQIRLTITKQNYYRYETIIECIPPDGAYVIFNENIINDENGNGNGLIDYGETIILDIALKNVGNEDADAVMAVLSS
;
A
#
# COMPACT_ATOMS: atom_id res chain seq x y z
N LEU A 1 26.72 -51.40 -3.90
CA LEU A 1 27.38 -50.85 -2.68
C LEU A 1 28.35 -49.79 -3.19
N PHE A 2 27.98 -48.53 -3.34
CA PHE A 2 27.32 -47.65 -2.37
C PHE A 2 26.03 -47.04 -2.91
N ALA A 3 25.03 -47.00 -2.03
CA ALA A 3 23.81 -46.20 -2.15
C ALA A 3 23.95 -45.04 -1.16
N SER A 4 23.58 -43.84 -1.60
CA SER A 4 23.39 -42.67 -0.74
C SER A 4 22.43 -41.71 -1.44
N GLY A 5 21.33 -41.37 -0.77
CA GLY A 5 20.40 -40.30 -1.14
C GLY A 5 19.08 -40.82 -1.72
N LEU A 6 18.01 -40.77 -0.92
CA LEU A 6 16.64 -41.00 -1.37
C LEU A 6 16.30 -39.98 -2.48
N ASN A 7 16.18 -40.42 -3.72
CA ASN A 7 15.51 -39.65 -4.76
C ASN A 7 14.00 -39.87 -4.62
N ALA A 8 13.26 -38.83 -4.26
CA ALA A 8 11.83 -38.79 -4.55
C ALA A 8 11.66 -38.93 -6.08
N GLN A 9 10.91 -39.94 -6.53
CA GLN A 9 10.54 -40.03 -7.94
C GLN A 9 9.63 -38.85 -8.28
N SER A 10 10.13 -37.86 -9.02
CA SER A 10 9.32 -36.84 -9.67
C SER A 10 9.13 -37.19 -11.14
N LEU A 11 7.92 -37.01 -11.65
CA LEU A 11 7.63 -37.09 -13.08
C LEU A 11 7.59 -35.67 -13.62
N SER A 12 8.50 -35.33 -14.53
CA SER A 12 8.51 -34.03 -15.19
C SER A 12 7.82 -34.12 -16.54
N PHE A 13 6.97 -33.15 -16.82
CA PHE A 13 6.26 -33.00 -18.09
C PHE A 13 6.66 -31.65 -18.67
N ASP A 14 7.12 -31.67 -19.92
CA ASP A 14 7.45 -30.47 -20.69
C ASP A 14 6.41 -30.36 -21.80
N PHE A 15 5.59 -29.32 -21.72
CA PHE A 15 4.54 -29.02 -22.69
C PHE A 15 5.03 -28.02 -23.73
N ASN A 16 6.35 -27.89 -23.89
CA ASN A 16 7.10 -27.04 -24.82
C ASN A 16 6.33 -26.65 -26.07
N ASN A 17 6.05 -25.36 -26.19
CA ASN A 17 5.57 -24.70 -27.39
C ASN A 17 6.37 -23.41 -27.55
N GLU A 18 6.39 -22.81 -28.73
CA GLU A 18 7.22 -21.66 -29.14
C GLU A 18 7.07 -20.37 -28.26
N ALA A 19 6.37 -20.43 -27.13
CA ALA A 19 6.18 -19.37 -26.15
C ALA A 19 7.40 -19.21 -25.22
N SER A 20 7.84 -17.96 -25.05
CA SER A 20 9.01 -17.61 -24.24
C SER A 20 8.72 -17.42 -22.74
N ARG A 21 7.45 -17.47 -22.30
CA ARG A 21 7.04 -17.14 -20.91
C ARG A 21 5.75 -17.85 -20.51
N GLU A 22 5.70 -18.32 -19.27
CA GLU A 22 4.57 -18.99 -18.61
C GLU A 22 3.52 -17.96 -18.12
N GLY A 23 2.26 -18.37 -17.99
CA GLY A 23 1.17 -17.53 -17.51
C GLY A 23 0.49 -16.70 -18.60
N PHE A 24 -0.12 -15.57 -18.19
CA PHE A 24 -0.89 -14.69 -19.07
C PHE A 24 0.00 -13.87 -20.00
N LYS A 25 -0.41 -13.76 -21.25
CA LYS A 25 0.17 -12.84 -22.24
C LYS A 25 -0.93 -12.19 -23.05
N MET A 26 -1.04 -10.87 -22.96
CA MET A 26 -1.91 -10.08 -23.81
C MET A 26 -1.40 -10.10 -25.26
N THR A 27 -2.31 -10.29 -26.23
CA THR A 27 -2.00 -10.30 -27.66
C THR A 27 -2.70 -9.19 -28.43
N ALA A 28 -3.84 -8.71 -27.94
CA ALA A 28 -4.51 -7.52 -28.43
C ALA A 28 -5.43 -6.95 -27.34
N SER A 29 -5.45 -5.62 -27.19
CA SER A 29 -6.33 -4.88 -26.29
C SER A 29 -7.19 -3.91 -27.13
N LYS A 30 -8.51 -3.92 -26.92
CA LYS A 30 -9.47 -3.03 -27.60
C LYS A 30 -10.57 -2.63 -26.62
N THR A 31 -11.27 -1.54 -26.92
CA THR A 31 -12.45 -1.09 -26.16
C THR A 31 -13.61 -2.09 -26.18
N THR A 32 -13.60 -3.09 -27.07
CA THR A 32 -14.66 -4.11 -27.18
C THR A 32 -14.21 -5.51 -26.81
N SER A 33 -12.91 -5.78 -26.71
CA SER A 33 -12.40 -7.10 -26.30
C SER A 33 -10.93 -7.07 -25.93
N LEU A 34 -10.54 -8.04 -25.10
CA LEU A 34 -9.16 -8.36 -24.75
C LEU A 34 -8.84 -9.79 -25.22
N ARG A 35 -7.84 -9.94 -26.08
CA ARG A 35 -7.33 -11.26 -26.50
C ARG A 35 -6.04 -11.58 -25.79
N LEU A 36 -5.98 -12.76 -25.19
CA LEU A 36 -4.87 -13.21 -24.36
C LEU A 36 -4.60 -14.70 -24.54
N THR A 37 -3.35 -15.08 -24.35
CA THR A 37 -2.94 -16.49 -24.25
C THR A 37 -2.54 -16.79 -22.83
N HIS A 38 -2.86 -17.99 -22.33
CA HIS A 38 -2.28 -18.54 -21.11
C HIS A 38 -1.44 -19.78 -21.46
N ASN A 39 -0.16 -19.77 -21.07
CA ASN A 39 0.78 -20.83 -21.40
C ASN A 39 1.27 -21.52 -20.13
N LEU A 40 1.17 -22.85 -20.10
CA LEU A 40 1.85 -23.72 -19.15
C LEU A 40 2.99 -24.41 -19.91
N THR A 41 4.25 -24.11 -19.55
CA THR A 41 5.42 -24.61 -20.28
C THR A 41 5.82 -26.00 -19.80
N GLY A 42 5.60 -26.31 -18.53
CA GLY A 42 5.87 -27.61 -17.95
C GLY A 42 5.34 -27.71 -16.53
N MET A 43 5.36 -28.94 -16.00
CA MET A 43 5.00 -29.21 -14.61
C MET A 43 5.77 -30.42 -14.09
N ARG A 44 5.76 -30.60 -12.77
CA ARG A 44 6.22 -31.82 -12.11
C ARG A 44 5.08 -32.41 -11.27
N LEU A 45 4.98 -33.73 -11.29
CA LEU A 45 4.26 -34.48 -10.26
C LEU A 45 5.27 -35.00 -9.25
N GLU A 46 5.14 -34.51 -8.02
CA GLU A 46 6.04 -34.84 -6.92
C GLU A 46 5.29 -35.74 -5.93
N ASN A 47 5.91 -36.86 -5.56
CA ASN A 47 5.37 -37.72 -4.51
C ASN A 47 5.50 -37.03 -3.15
N MET A 48 4.42 -37.04 -2.37
CA MET A 48 4.37 -36.49 -1.03
C MET A 48 3.77 -37.53 -0.08
N GLU A 49 4.40 -37.68 1.09
CA GLU A 49 3.90 -38.50 2.18
C GLU A 49 3.14 -37.62 3.18
N THR A 50 1.96 -38.06 3.59
CA THR A 50 1.12 -37.38 4.58
C THR A 50 0.70 -38.38 5.68
N ASP A 51 0.20 -37.88 6.80
CA ASP A 51 -0.39 -38.72 7.86
C ASP A 51 -1.62 -39.51 7.37
N LYS A 52 -2.28 -39.07 6.29
CA LYS A 52 -3.39 -39.75 5.62
C LYS A 52 -2.98 -40.71 4.51
N GLY A 53 -1.68 -40.84 4.23
CA GLY A 53 -1.12 -41.73 3.21
C GLY A 53 -0.28 -40.99 2.17
N ASN A 54 0.15 -41.74 1.16
CA ASN A 54 1.04 -41.24 0.11
C ASN A 54 0.24 -40.86 -1.14
N GLY A 55 0.64 -39.79 -1.80
CA GLY A 55 0.06 -39.34 -3.07
C GLY A 55 0.98 -38.39 -3.80
N GLN A 56 0.42 -37.61 -4.71
CA GLN A 56 1.14 -36.69 -5.59
C GLN A 56 0.63 -35.27 -5.41
N VAL A 57 1.51 -34.29 -5.63
CA VAL A 57 1.19 -32.86 -5.75
C VAL A 57 1.75 -32.32 -7.07
N ILE A 58 1.10 -31.28 -7.60
CA ILE A 58 1.57 -30.57 -8.79
C ILE A 58 2.58 -29.50 -8.34
N SER A 59 3.68 -29.39 -9.08
CA SER A 59 4.75 -28.41 -8.85
C SER A 59 5.04 -27.71 -10.18
N LEU A 60 4.95 -26.37 -10.19
CA LEU A 60 5.28 -25.49 -11.31
C LEU A 60 5.83 -24.16 -10.79
N ASN A 61 6.16 -23.23 -11.67
CA ASN A 61 6.69 -21.92 -11.28
C ASN A 61 5.53 -20.95 -10.99
N GLY A 62 5.57 -20.28 -9.83
CA GLY A 62 4.66 -19.19 -9.52
C GLY A 62 4.20 -19.17 -8.07
N ILE A 63 3.34 -18.22 -7.76
CA ILE A 63 2.76 -18.03 -6.44
C ILE A 63 1.30 -18.45 -6.49
N TYR A 64 0.99 -19.53 -5.80
CA TYR A 64 -0.33 -20.13 -5.80
C TYR A 64 -0.80 -20.37 -4.37
N LEU A 65 -1.97 -19.82 -4.03
CA LEU A 65 -2.68 -20.20 -2.81
C LEU A 65 -3.08 -21.68 -2.89
N PRO A 66 -2.97 -22.44 -1.78
CA PRO A 66 -3.58 -23.75 -1.68
C PRO A 66 -5.07 -23.71 -2.06
N ASN A 67 -5.54 -24.78 -2.72
CA ASN A 67 -6.94 -24.93 -3.10
C ASN A 67 -7.85 -25.09 -1.86
N ASP A 68 -9.16 -25.15 -2.07
CA ASP A 68 -10.10 -25.37 -0.98
C ASP A 68 -9.79 -26.68 -0.22
N ALA A 69 -9.82 -26.60 1.11
CA ALA A 69 -9.46 -27.72 1.96
C ALA A 69 -10.25 -28.98 1.61
N GLY A 70 -9.55 -30.09 1.38
CA GLY A 70 -10.14 -31.38 1.00
C GLY A 70 -10.45 -31.57 -0.48
N ALA A 71 -10.42 -30.51 -1.29
CA ALA A 71 -10.50 -30.60 -2.75
C ALA A 71 -9.13 -30.96 -3.37
N PRO A 72 -9.07 -31.54 -4.59
CA PRO A 72 -7.79 -31.81 -5.27
C PRO A 72 -6.89 -30.57 -5.32
N ASN A 73 -5.62 -30.72 -4.91
CA ASN A 73 -4.66 -29.61 -4.88
C ASN A 73 -4.19 -29.23 -6.30
N LEU A 74 -4.99 -28.39 -6.95
CA LEU A 74 -4.75 -27.90 -8.30
C LEU A 74 -4.34 -26.42 -8.25
N PRO A 75 -3.12 -26.08 -8.68
CA PRO A 75 -2.69 -24.69 -8.77
C PRO A 75 -3.39 -23.99 -9.93
N GLY A 76 -3.75 -22.72 -9.72
CA GLY A 76 -4.37 -21.86 -10.71
C GLY A 76 -4.08 -20.39 -10.41
N ASN A 77 -4.08 -19.56 -11.44
CA ASN A 77 -3.80 -18.13 -11.32
C ASN A 77 -4.95 -17.30 -11.90
N SER A 78 -5.01 -16.06 -11.44
CA SER A 78 -6.01 -15.11 -11.88
C SER A 78 -5.43 -13.70 -11.98
N ARG A 79 -6.13 -12.87 -12.75
CA ARG A 79 -5.87 -11.44 -12.90
C ARG A 79 -7.16 -10.70 -13.17
N TYR A 80 -7.22 -9.45 -12.74
CA TYR A 80 -8.28 -8.56 -13.17
C TYR A 80 -8.08 -8.09 -14.62
N ILE A 81 -9.21 -7.84 -15.27
CA ILE A 81 -9.33 -7.21 -16.57
C ILE A 81 -10.27 -6.03 -16.37
N ALA A 82 -9.80 -4.83 -16.71
CA ALA A 82 -10.66 -3.65 -16.79
C ALA A 82 -11.65 -3.82 -17.94
N ILE A 83 -12.91 -3.45 -17.71
CA ILE A 83 -13.96 -3.46 -18.73
C ILE A 83 -14.56 -2.05 -18.88
N PRO A 84 -15.18 -1.73 -20.04
CA PRO A 84 -15.82 -0.44 -20.20
C PRO A 84 -16.98 -0.24 -19.22
N ASN A 85 -17.23 1.00 -18.82
CA ASN A 85 -18.26 1.35 -17.85
C ASN A 85 -19.63 0.84 -18.32
N GLY A 86 -20.31 0.09 -17.45
CA GLY A 86 -21.63 -0.49 -17.75
C GLY A 86 -21.64 -1.61 -18.80
N ALA A 87 -20.46 -2.12 -19.19
CA ALA A 87 -20.37 -3.33 -20.01
C ALA A 87 -20.54 -4.60 -19.15
N THR A 88 -20.88 -5.69 -19.82
CA THR A 88 -20.72 -7.05 -19.28
C THR A 88 -19.60 -7.76 -20.03
N ALA A 89 -19.02 -8.80 -19.43
CA ALA A 89 -17.91 -9.52 -20.03
C ALA A 89 -18.25 -10.99 -20.29
N LYS A 90 -17.75 -11.53 -21.40
CA LYS A 90 -17.93 -12.92 -21.80
C LYS A 90 -16.62 -13.54 -22.23
N LEU A 91 -16.27 -14.66 -21.61
CA LEU A 91 -15.11 -15.45 -21.99
C LEU A 91 -15.43 -16.33 -23.21
N ILE A 92 -14.59 -16.23 -24.24
CA ILE A 92 -14.56 -17.11 -25.41
C ILE A 92 -13.21 -17.80 -25.44
N VAL A 93 -13.22 -19.13 -25.38
CA VAL A 93 -12.01 -19.95 -25.53
C VAL A 93 -11.93 -20.39 -26.99
N HIS A 94 -10.95 -19.87 -27.72
CA HIS A 94 -10.77 -20.14 -29.16
C HIS A 94 -10.11 -21.49 -29.40
N SER A 95 -9.04 -21.77 -28.65
CA SER A 95 -8.34 -23.05 -28.73
C SER A 95 -7.51 -23.31 -27.48
N TYR A 96 -7.21 -24.59 -27.24
CA TYR A 96 -6.22 -25.04 -26.26
C TYR A 96 -5.65 -26.38 -26.74
N GLN A 97 -4.47 -26.71 -26.24
CA GLN A 97 -3.96 -28.08 -26.27
C GLN A 97 -4.24 -28.74 -24.91
N LYS A 98 -4.36 -30.07 -24.93
CA LYS A 98 -4.53 -30.84 -23.70
C LYS A 98 -3.85 -32.19 -23.75
N GLU A 99 -3.36 -32.61 -22.60
CA GLU A 99 -2.82 -33.94 -22.37
C GLU A 99 -3.57 -34.61 -21.22
N THR A 100 -3.58 -35.94 -21.20
CA THR A 100 -4.19 -36.72 -20.11
C THR A 100 -3.14 -37.62 -19.50
N ILE A 101 -2.89 -37.44 -18.22
CA ILE A 101 -1.98 -38.24 -17.42
C ILE A 101 -2.85 -39.20 -16.60
N GLU A 102 -2.69 -40.50 -16.87
CA GLU A 102 -3.43 -41.55 -16.17
C GLU A 102 -2.72 -41.98 -14.88
N ASN A 103 -3.47 -42.57 -13.96
CA ASN A 103 -2.98 -43.13 -12.70
C ASN A 103 -2.34 -42.09 -11.77
N VAL A 104 -2.87 -40.86 -11.76
CA VAL A 104 -2.44 -39.80 -10.85
C VAL A 104 -3.19 -39.91 -9.51
N GLU A 105 -2.45 -40.00 -8.42
CA GLU A 105 -2.98 -40.06 -7.06
C GLU A 105 -2.88 -38.68 -6.39
N LEU A 106 -3.65 -37.70 -6.88
CA LEU A 106 -3.53 -36.32 -6.44
C LEU A 106 -4.05 -36.15 -5.00
N LEU A 107 -3.21 -35.60 -4.13
CA LEU A 107 -3.56 -35.26 -2.76
C LEU A 107 -4.54 -34.07 -2.71
N PRO A 108 -5.41 -34.01 -1.70
CA PRO A 108 -6.23 -32.83 -1.50
C PRO A 108 -5.37 -31.65 -1.02
N ALA A 109 -5.86 -30.43 -1.19
CA ALA A 109 -5.28 -29.28 -0.54
C ALA A 109 -5.56 -29.37 0.97
N ALA A 110 -4.55 -29.07 1.77
CA ALA A 110 -4.70 -28.92 3.20
C ALA A 110 -5.32 -27.54 3.52
N PRO A 111 -6.08 -27.40 4.61
CA PRO A 111 -6.56 -26.10 5.05
C PRO A 111 -5.38 -25.17 5.37
N ILE A 112 -5.51 -23.89 5.01
CA ILE A 112 -4.59 -22.88 5.53
C ILE A 112 -4.91 -22.68 7.01
N GLN A 113 -3.96 -23.05 7.86
CA GLN A 113 -4.10 -22.94 9.30
C GLN A 113 -3.91 -21.50 9.76
N LEU A 114 -4.64 -21.14 10.82
CA LEU A 114 -4.33 -19.95 11.61
C LEU A 114 -2.89 -20.05 12.12
N ASP A 115 -2.24 -18.90 12.30
CA ASP A 115 -0.88 -18.87 12.84
C ASP A 115 -0.83 -19.52 14.23
N THR A 116 -1.90 -19.45 15.03
CA THR A 116 -1.99 -20.08 16.36
C THR A 116 -2.34 -21.58 16.35
N ASP A 117 -2.56 -22.20 15.19
CA ASP A 117 -2.96 -23.62 15.08
C ASP A 117 -1.80 -24.51 14.62
N ASP A 118 -1.08 -25.13 15.55
CA ASP A 118 0.05 -26.02 15.28
C ASP A 118 -0.34 -27.49 15.04
N SER A 119 -1.61 -27.77 14.76
CA SER A 119 -2.00 -29.12 14.37
C SER A 119 -1.29 -29.53 13.06
N PRO A 120 -1.05 -30.83 12.82
CA PRO A 120 -0.56 -31.26 11.52
C PRO A 120 -1.56 -30.92 10.41
N ALA A 121 -1.05 -30.47 9.26
CA ALA A 121 -1.87 -30.16 8.09
C ALA A 121 -2.79 -31.35 7.73
N ASP A 122 -4.10 -31.09 7.64
CA ASP A 122 -5.09 -32.14 7.39
C ASP A 122 -5.30 -32.36 5.88
N TYR A 123 -4.75 -33.46 5.36
CA TYR A 123 -4.92 -33.89 3.97
C TYR A 123 -6.14 -34.83 3.79
N SER A 124 -7.22 -34.60 4.55
CA SER A 124 -8.44 -35.38 4.43
C SER A 124 -9.18 -35.08 3.13
N LYS A 125 -9.47 -36.11 2.34
CA LYS A 125 -10.21 -35.99 1.07
C LYS A 125 -11.69 -35.71 1.32
N ASP A 126 -12.21 -34.62 0.76
CA ASP A 126 -13.66 -34.39 0.71
C ASP A 126 -14.30 -35.47 -0.19
N GLN A 127 -15.07 -36.35 0.41
CA GLN A 127 -15.72 -37.47 -0.31
C GLN A 127 -16.83 -37.00 -1.26
N ALA A 128 -17.36 -35.79 -1.09
CA ALA A 128 -18.29 -35.21 -2.06
C ALA A 128 -17.60 -34.94 -3.41
N ILE A 129 -16.29 -34.70 -3.40
CA ILE A 129 -15.45 -34.51 -4.58
C ILE A 129 -14.77 -35.84 -4.96
N TYR A 130 -13.98 -36.42 -4.04
CA TYR A 130 -13.16 -37.60 -4.30
C TYR A 130 -13.97 -38.88 -4.57
N GLY A 131 -15.20 -38.98 -4.05
CA GLY A 131 -16.10 -40.10 -4.32
C GLY A 131 -16.89 -39.97 -5.63
N LYS A 132 -16.79 -38.82 -6.32
CA LYS A 132 -17.57 -38.51 -7.50
C LYS A 132 -16.76 -38.76 -8.77
N ASN A 133 -17.30 -39.59 -9.67
CA ASN A 133 -16.69 -39.84 -10.99
C ASN A 133 -17.01 -38.68 -11.95
N ALA A 134 -16.37 -37.54 -11.73
CA ALA A 134 -16.49 -36.32 -12.52
C ALA A 134 -15.20 -35.49 -12.44
N PRO A 135 -14.88 -34.66 -13.44
CA PRO A 135 -13.74 -33.76 -13.38
C PRO A 135 -13.94 -32.65 -12.33
N TYR A 136 -12.85 -32.29 -11.66
CA TYR A 136 -12.73 -31.14 -10.77
C TYR A 136 -11.53 -30.24 -11.17
N PRO A 137 -11.67 -28.90 -11.18
CA PRO A 137 -12.94 -28.18 -11.15
C PRO A 137 -13.80 -28.57 -12.36
N ALA A 138 -15.11 -28.35 -12.28
CA ALA A 138 -16.01 -28.63 -13.41
C ALA A 138 -15.69 -27.74 -14.62
N GLU A 139 -15.34 -26.48 -14.36
CA GLU A 139 -14.94 -25.48 -15.35
C GLU A 139 -13.54 -24.97 -15.00
N PRO A 140 -12.51 -25.22 -15.83
CA PRO A 140 -11.13 -24.84 -15.54
C PRO A 140 -10.83 -23.36 -15.87
N PHE A 141 -11.67 -22.72 -16.70
CA PHE A 141 -11.52 -21.33 -17.13
C PHE A 141 -12.80 -20.58 -16.80
N LEU A 142 -12.69 -19.57 -15.96
CA LEU A 142 -13.84 -18.88 -15.40
C LEU A 142 -13.63 -17.37 -15.40
N LEU A 143 -14.73 -16.65 -15.54
CA LEU A 143 -14.78 -15.21 -15.41
C LEU A 143 -15.71 -14.87 -14.23
N SER A 144 -15.29 -13.96 -13.35
CA SER A 144 -16.13 -13.49 -12.25
C SER A 144 -17.34 -12.69 -12.74
N ALA A 145 -18.24 -12.36 -11.81
CA ALA A 145 -19.16 -11.25 -12.02
C ALA A 145 -18.38 -9.93 -12.13
N VAL A 146 -19.02 -8.90 -12.67
CA VAL A 146 -18.46 -7.54 -12.66
C VAL A 146 -18.38 -7.05 -11.22
N GLU A 147 -17.21 -6.54 -10.86
CA GLU A 147 -16.91 -5.86 -9.60
C GLU A 147 -16.44 -4.44 -9.92
N ASN A 148 -16.46 -3.54 -8.94
CA ASN A 148 -15.97 -2.17 -9.09
C ASN A 148 -14.88 -1.89 -8.07
N ILE A 149 -13.68 -1.50 -8.50
CA ILE A 149 -12.61 -1.10 -7.59
C ILE A 149 -12.25 0.35 -7.91
N ARG A 150 -12.52 1.24 -6.97
CA ARG A 150 -12.32 2.68 -7.08
C ARG A 150 -12.81 3.28 -8.41
N GLY A 151 -14.06 2.97 -8.78
CA GLY A 151 -14.67 3.49 -10.00
C GLY A 151 -14.26 2.78 -11.28
N LEU A 152 -13.40 1.77 -11.23
CA LEU A 152 -13.06 0.92 -12.37
C LEU A 152 -13.87 -0.38 -12.34
N ASP A 153 -14.70 -0.59 -13.35
CA ASP A 153 -15.38 -1.87 -13.55
C ASP A 153 -14.37 -2.93 -14.00
N VAL A 154 -14.33 -4.05 -13.29
CA VAL A 154 -13.40 -5.16 -13.52
C VAL A 154 -14.10 -6.51 -13.52
N VAL A 155 -13.49 -7.45 -14.22
CA VAL A 155 -13.78 -8.88 -14.07
C VAL A 155 -12.48 -9.63 -13.83
N MET A 156 -12.54 -10.66 -13.00
CA MET A 156 -11.40 -11.53 -12.72
C MET A 156 -11.44 -12.75 -13.64
N LEU A 157 -10.38 -12.94 -14.43
CA LEU A 157 -10.17 -14.14 -15.22
C LEU A 157 -9.37 -15.14 -14.40
N GLY A 158 -9.98 -16.28 -14.06
CA GLY A 158 -9.32 -17.40 -13.38
C GLY A 158 -9.02 -18.55 -14.33
N ILE A 159 -7.77 -19.03 -14.29
CA ILE A 159 -7.28 -20.18 -15.05
C ILE A 159 -6.71 -21.20 -14.07
N THR A 160 -7.39 -22.35 -13.98
CA THR A 160 -6.85 -23.58 -13.40
C THR A 160 -6.51 -24.48 -14.57
N PRO A 161 -5.24 -24.56 -15.03
CA PRO A 161 -4.87 -25.31 -16.25
C PRO A 161 -4.90 -26.84 -16.06
N PHE A 162 -5.74 -27.32 -15.14
CA PHE A 162 -5.87 -28.71 -14.73
C PHE A 162 -7.33 -29.08 -14.50
N GLN A 163 -7.69 -30.31 -14.85
CA GLN A 163 -8.89 -30.97 -14.34
C GLN A 163 -8.54 -32.38 -13.90
N TYR A 164 -8.97 -32.77 -12.71
CA TYR A 164 -8.70 -34.07 -12.13
C TYR A 164 -10.00 -34.84 -11.90
N ASN A 165 -10.08 -36.08 -12.38
CA ASN A 165 -11.13 -37.01 -12.00
C ASN A 165 -10.60 -37.98 -10.92
N PRO A 166 -11.06 -37.86 -9.66
CA PRO A 166 -10.53 -38.65 -8.56
C PRO A 166 -10.90 -40.13 -8.60
N VAL A 167 -11.95 -40.52 -9.34
CA VAL A 167 -12.36 -41.93 -9.46
C VAL A 167 -11.59 -42.64 -10.57
N THR A 168 -11.41 -42.00 -11.73
CA THR A 168 -10.62 -42.58 -12.84
C THR A 168 -9.12 -42.35 -12.68
N LYS A 169 -8.71 -41.41 -11.82
CA LYS A 169 -7.31 -40.99 -11.60
C LYS A 169 -6.67 -40.39 -12.85
N GLU A 170 -7.47 -39.70 -13.64
CA GLU A 170 -7.04 -38.99 -14.84
C GLU A 170 -6.86 -37.50 -14.52
N LEU A 171 -5.66 -36.97 -14.76
CA LEU A 171 -5.35 -35.55 -14.72
C LEU A 171 -5.28 -35.03 -16.16
N VAL A 172 -6.20 -34.16 -16.54
CA VAL A 172 -6.18 -33.41 -17.79
C VAL A 172 -5.40 -32.12 -17.55
N VAL A 173 -4.37 -31.88 -18.37
CA VAL A 173 -3.56 -30.67 -18.34
C VAL A 173 -3.87 -29.84 -19.58
N TYR A 174 -4.20 -28.56 -19.39
CA TYR A 174 -4.46 -27.60 -20.46
C TYR A 174 -3.27 -26.67 -20.65
N HIS A 175 -2.85 -26.46 -21.90
CA HIS A 175 -1.76 -25.55 -22.25
C HIS A 175 -2.02 -24.84 -23.59
N ASN A 176 -1.31 -23.75 -23.85
CA ASN A 176 -1.52 -22.83 -24.98
C ASN A 176 -2.98 -22.44 -25.18
N ILE A 177 -3.58 -21.91 -24.13
CA ILE A 177 -4.99 -21.55 -24.11
C ILE A 177 -5.11 -20.17 -24.77
N ASP A 178 -5.72 -20.09 -25.95
CA ASP A 178 -6.04 -18.83 -26.65
C ASP A 178 -7.47 -18.44 -26.33
N MET A 179 -7.63 -17.26 -25.76
CA MET A 179 -8.90 -16.77 -25.22
C MET A 179 -9.15 -15.32 -25.60
N GLU A 180 -10.42 -14.96 -25.62
CA GLU A 180 -10.88 -13.60 -25.79
C GLU A 180 -11.96 -13.30 -24.74
N VAL A 181 -11.78 -12.20 -24.02
CA VAL A 181 -12.83 -11.62 -23.18
C VAL A 181 -13.51 -10.54 -24.00
N VAL A 182 -14.76 -10.77 -24.38
CA VAL A 182 -15.58 -9.84 -25.16
C VAL A 182 -16.38 -8.95 -24.22
N PHE A 183 -16.35 -7.66 -24.47
CA PHE A 183 -17.13 -6.66 -23.73
C PHE A 183 -18.43 -6.38 -24.49
N GLU A 184 -19.57 -6.66 -23.86
CA GLU A 184 -20.90 -6.51 -24.43
C GLU A 184 -21.63 -5.35 -23.72
N GLY A 185 -21.98 -4.29 -24.47
CA GLY A 185 -22.60 -3.08 -23.93
C GLY A 185 -21.58 -2.01 -23.56
N GLY A 186 -21.93 -1.19 -22.56
CA GLY A 186 -21.10 -0.08 -22.06
C GLY A 186 -20.98 1.13 -22.99
N ASP A 187 -20.31 2.17 -22.50
CA ASP A 187 -20.05 3.42 -23.22
C ASP A 187 -18.71 3.42 -23.98
N GLY A 188 -17.81 2.48 -23.65
CA GLY A 188 -16.49 2.35 -24.27
C GLY A 188 -15.36 3.04 -23.50
N ASP A 189 -15.69 3.77 -22.42
CA ASP A 189 -14.74 4.42 -21.52
C ASP A 189 -14.42 3.51 -20.33
N PHE A 190 -13.20 3.62 -19.79
CA PHE A 190 -12.74 2.76 -18.69
C PHE A 190 -12.52 3.58 -17.43
N GLY A 191 -13.37 3.34 -16.43
CA GLY A 191 -13.30 3.95 -15.12
C GLY A 191 -13.94 5.34 -15.03
N ASP A 192 -14.04 5.84 -13.80
CA ASP A 192 -14.45 7.22 -13.48
C ASP A 192 -13.22 8.11 -13.27
N ASN A 193 -12.99 9.06 -14.17
CA ASN A 193 -11.86 10.00 -14.10
C ASN A 193 -11.81 10.80 -12.79
N ARG A 194 -12.96 11.07 -12.15
CA ARG A 194 -13.03 11.81 -10.89
C ARG A 194 -12.34 11.07 -9.74
N LEU A 195 -12.35 9.73 -9.79
CA LEU A 195 -11.78 8.88 -8.74
C LEU A 195 -10.30 8.57 -8.98
N ARG A 196 -9.75 8.92 -10.14
CA ARG A 196 -8.34 8.74 -10.49
C ARG A 196 -7.48 9.78 -9.77
N SER A 197 -6.29 9.38 -9.34
CA SER A 197 -5.28 10.29 -8.81
C SER A 197 -3.89 9.70 -9.03
N ARG A 198 -2.86 10.55 -8.95
CA ARG A 198 -1.46 10.11 -9.07
C ARG A 198 -1.06 9.02 -8.06
N TRP A 199 -1.85 8.88 -6.99
CA TRP A 199 -1.64 7.91 -5.92
C TRP A 199 -2.35 6.57 -6.17
N TRP A 200 -3.54 6.60 -6.77
CA TRP A 200 -4.34 5.41 -7.05
C TRP A 200 -4.05 4.76 -8.39
N ASP A 201 -3.56 5.54 -9.36
CA ASP A 201 -3.21 5.02 -10.68
C ASP A 201 -2.18 3.91 -10.67
N PRO A 202 -1.09 3.98 -9.88
CA PRO A 202 -0.16 2.86 -9.76
C PRO A 202 -0.86 1.58 -9.29
N ILE A 203 -1.76 1.67 -8.31
CA ILE A 203 -2.52 0.54 -7.79
C ILE A 203 -3.46 -0.04 -8.86
N LEU A 204 -4.24 0.82 -9.53
CA LEU A 204 -5.21 0.40 -10.54
C LEU A 204 -4.54 -0.21 -11.77
N LYS A 205 -3.38 0.31 -12.18
CA LYS A 205 -2.63 -0.19 -13.34
C LYS A 205 -1.93 -1.52 -13.04
N ASP A 206 -1.32 -1.68 -11.86
CA ASP A 206 -0.70 -2.95 -11.45
C ASP A 206 -1.74 -4.07 -11.26
N MET A 207 -2.99 -3.71 -10.97
CA MET A 207 -4.08 -4.66 -10.76
C MET A 207 -4.57 -5.34 -12.05
N VAL A 208 -4.58 -4.64 -13.20
CA VAL A 208 -5.26 -5.12 -14.43
C VAL A 208 -4.31 -5.51 -15.56
N LEU A 209 -4.63 -6.57 -16.30
CA LEU A 209 -3.84 -7.01 -17.45
C LEU A 209 -3.79 -6.02 -18.61
N ASN A 210 -4.83 -5.20 -18.77
CA ASN A 210 -5.03 -4.26 -19.86
C ASN A 210 -4.96 -2.81 -19.39
N ALA A 211 -3.97 -2.50 -18.54
CA ALA A 211 -3.74 -1.16 -18.00
C ALA A 211 -3.57 -0.08 -19.09
N ASP A 212 -3.18 -0.48 -20.30
CA ASP A 212 -3.09 0.37 -21.49
C ASP A 212 -4.45 0.91 -21.98
N MET A 213 -5.56 0.32 -21.53
CA MET A 213 -6.92 0.82 -21.79
C MET A 213 -7.36 1.93 -20.84
N LEU A 214 -6.70 2.09 -19.70
CA LEU A 214 -7.02 3.18 -18.78
C LEU A 214 -6.60 4.51 -19.43
N PRO A 215 -7.50 5.51 -19.48
CA PRO A 215 -7.14 6.83 -20.00
C PRO A 215 -5.95 7.41 -19.25
N ALA A 216 -5.04 8.04 -19.99
CA ALA A 216 -4.02 8.89 -19.42
C ALA A 216 -4.70 10.13 -18.80
N ILE A 217 -4.32 10.45 -17.56
CA ILE A 217 -4.84 11.60 -16.83
C ILE A 217 -3.68 12.58 -16.65
N ASP A 218 -3.91 13.83 -17.00
CA ASP A 218 -3.04 14.93 -16.62
C ASP A 218 -3.40 15.35 -15.20
N TYR A 219 -2.50 15.08 -14.26
CA TYR A 219 -2.68 15.44 -12.86
C TYR A 219 -2.27 16.89 -12.55
N SER A 220 -1.78 17.63 -13.54
CA SER A 220 -1.54 19.06 -13.35
C SER A 220 -2.85 19.77 -13.07
N HIS A 221 -2.84 20.58 -12.03
CA HIS A 221 -4.01 21.29 -11.56
C HIS A 221 -3.73 22.78 -11.63
N LYS A 222 -4.66 23.52 -12.25
CA LYS A 222 -4.78 24.96 -12.06
C LYS A 222 -5.74 25.13 -10.90
N GLY A 223 -5.34 25.79 -9.82
CA GLY A 223 -6.23 26.04 -8.67
C GLY A 223 -7.62 26.45 -9.15
N THR A 224 -8.68 25.89 -8.56
CA THR A 224 -10.02 26.43 -8.78
C THR A 224 -10.77 26.60 -7.45
N ALA A 225 -11.27 27.81 -7.20
CA ALA A 225 -12.09 28.12 -6.01
C ALA A 225 -13.48 27.45 -5.96
N ARG A 226 -13.79 26.49 -6.84
CA ARG A 226 -15.12 25.86 -6.97
C ARG A 226 -15.14 24.36 -6.66
N GLU A 227 -13.99 23.72 -6.50
CA GLU A 227 -13.93 22.31 -6.17
C GLU A 227 -14.30 22.08 -4.70
N THR A 228 -15.19 21.11 -4.49
CA THR A 228 -15.55 20.61 -3.17
C THR A 228 -14.77 19.35 -2.84
N GLY A 229 -14.33 19.21 -1.59
CA GLY A 229 -13.61 18.03 -1.10
C GLY A 229 -12.11 18.22 -0.97
N ALA A 230 -11.40 17.11 -0.78
CA ALA A 230 -9.95 17.06 -0.56
C ALA A 230 -9.44 15.63 -0.82
N GLU A 231 -8.22 15.51 -1.33
CA GLU A 231 -7.52 14.23 -1.49
C GLU A 231 -7.21 13.56 -0.15
N TYR A 232 -6.96 14.36 0.90
CA TYR A 232 -6.64 13.88 2.23
C TYR A 232 -7.62 14.40 3.28
N LEU A 233 -8.37 13.48 3.88
CA LEU A 233 -9.29 13.78 4.96
C LEU A 233 -8.69 13.35 6.31
N ILE A 234 -8.48 14.31 7.20
CA ILE A 234 -7.95 14.06 8.55
C ILE A 234 -9.12 14.12 9.54
N VAL A 235 -9.46 12.97 10.11
CA VAL A 235 -10.56 12.82 11.07
C VAL A 235 -10.00 12.91 12.48
N ILE A 236 -10.58 13.77 13.32
CA ILE A 236 -10.17 13.95 14.71
C ILE A 236 -11.33 13.70 15.70
N PRO A 237 -11.02 13.29 16.95
CA PRO A 237 -11.96 13.33 18.06
C PRO A 237 -12.53 14.74 18.28
N ASP A 238 -13.67 14.82 18.96
CA ASP A 238 -14.26 16.08 19.45
C ASP A 238 -13.46 16.62 20.65
N ASN A 239 -12.21 17.02 20.38
CA ASN A 239 -11.23 17.44 21.38
C ASN A 239 -10.21 18.43 20.78
N ASP A 240 -10.17 19.63 21.35
CA ASP A 240 -9.38 20.75 20.85
C ASP A 240 -7.87 20.49 20.78
N ILE A 241 -7.32 19.56 21.59
CA ILE A 241 -5.89 19.24 21.56
C ILE A 241 -5.45 18.66 20.21
N PHE A 242 -6.38 18.05 19.45
CA PHE A 242 -6.10 17.45 18.15
C PHE A 242 -6.09 18.47 17.02
N VAL A 243 -6.75 19.62 17.18
CA VAL A 243 -7.02 20.57 16.08
C VAL A 243 -5.73 21.16 15.51
N SER A 244 -4.85 21.72 16.36
CA SER A 244 -3.60 22.35 15.89
C SER A 244 -2.62 21.34 15.28
N TRP A 245 -2.64 20.11 15.80
CA TRP A 245 -1.81 19.03 15.31
C TRP A 245 -2.30 18.50 13.96
N ALA A 246 -3.60 18.28 13.82
CA ALA A 246 -4.23 17.95 12.53
C ALA A 246 -3.97 19.04 11.49
N ASP A 247 -4.04 20.31 11.88
CA ASP A 247 -3.76 21.43 10.98
C ASP A 247 -2.29 21.47 10.52
N SER A 248 -1.35 21.08 11.38
CA SER A 248 0.06 20.96 11.01
C SER A 248 0.29 19.92 9.90
N ILE A 249 -0.42 18.78 9.97
CA ILE A 249 -0.42 17.76 8.91
C ILE A 249 -1.08 18.32 7.65
N ARG A 250 -2.28 18.90 7.79
CA ARG A 250 -3.03 19.51 6.68
C ARG A 250 -2.17 20.50 5.91
N LEU A 251 -1.51 21.43 6.59
CA LEU A 251 -0.63 22.44 5.99
C LEU A 251 0.58 21.80 5.30
N PHE A 252 1.24 20.84 5.95
CA PHE A 252 2.40 20.17 5.38
C PHE A 252 2.09 19.48 4.05
N ARG A 253 0.96 18.77 3.99
CA ARG A 253 0.47 18.07 2.79
C ARG A 253 -0.11 19.04 1.75
N THR A 254 -0.82 20.09 2.17
CA THR A 254 -1.31 21.15 1.27
C THR A 254 -0.15 21.87 0.58
N HIS A 255 0.92 22.22 1.30
CA HIS A 255 2.13 22.79 0.71
C HIS A 255 2.80 21.83 -0.29
N GLN A 256 2.65 20.51 -0.12
CA GLN A 256 3.11 19.50 -1.08
C GLN A 256 2.16 19.34 -2.29
N GLY A 257 1.09 20.13 -2.36
CA GLY A 257 0.09 20.05 -3.42
C GLY A 257 -0.92 18.90 -3.23
N ILE A 258 -1.08 18.39 -2.01
CA ILE A 258 -2.11 17.41 -1.66
C ILE A 258 -3.24 18.16 -0.96
N SER A 259 -4.37 18.32 -1.63
CA SER A 259 -5.52 19.01 -1.05
C SER A 259 -5.97 18.28 0.22
N SER A 260 -5.99 18.99 1.34
CA SER A 260 -6.17 18.38 2.67
C SER A 260 -7.20 19.13 3.50
N MET A 261 -8.02 18.40 4.25
CA MET A 261 -9.01 18.98 5.15
C MET A 261 -9.08 18.25 6.49
N VAL A 262 -9.48 18.95 7.54
CA VAL A 262 -9.70 18.40 8.88
C VAL A 262 -11.20 18.38 9.17
N VAL A 263 -11.68 17.29 9.75
CA VAL A 263 -13.08 17.14 10.21
C VAL A 263 -13.10 16.47 11.58
N ASN A 264 -13.97 16.92 12.47
CA ASN A 264 -14.18 16.25 13.76
C ASN A 264 -15.36 15.27 13.71
N ALA A 265 -15.44 14.39 14.72
CA ALA A 265 -16.48 13.38 14.80
C ALA A 265 -17.90 13.98 14.80
N THR A 266 -18.13 15.14 15.43
CA THR A 266 -19.43 15.83 15.44
C THR A 266 -19.84 16.32 14.04
N GLU A 267 -18.91 16.88 13.26
CA GLU A 267 -19.14 17.31 11.87
C GLU A 267 -19.50 16.13 10.97
N MET A 268 -18.99 14.93 11.26
CA MET A 268 -19.33 13.69 10.56
C MET A 268 -20.70 13.10 10.98
N GLY A 269 -21.39 13.71 11.94
CA GLY A 269 -22.67 13.21 12.47
C GLY A 269 -22.55 12.39 13.76
N GLY A 270 -21.37 12.35 14.37
CA GLY A 270 -21.05 11.73 15.65
C GLY A 270 -20.04 10.57 15.54
N ASN A 271 -19.42 10.20 16.66
CA ASN A 271 -18.47 9.08 16.74
C ASN A 271 -19.18 7.72 16.72
N THR A 272 -19.77 7.36 15.59
CA THR A 272 -20.44 6.07 15.37
C THR A 272 -20.08 5.52 14.00
N VAL A 273 -20.04 4.18 13.89
CA VAL A 273 -19.78 3.49 12.62
C VAL A 273 -20.69 4.00 11.51
N ALA A 274 -22.00 4.11 11.76
CA ALA A 274 -22.95 4.56 10.75
C ALA A 274 -22.72 6.02 10.30
N ALA A 275 -22.30 6.91 11.20
CA ALA A 275 -22.00 8.29 10.86
C ALA A 275 -20.74 8.39 9.98
N PHE A 276 -19.68 7.67 10.36
CA PHE A 276 -18.43 7.64 9.60
C PHE A 276 -18.62 7.02 8.22
N GLU A 277 -19.29 5.86 8.14
CA GLU A 277 -19.70 5.24 6.87
C GLU A 277 -20.46 6.21 5.98
N ASN A 278 -21.52 6.85 6.50
CA ASN A 278 -22.30 7.81 5.70
C ASN A 278 -21.45 8.98 5.20
N TYR A 279 -20.53 9.49 6.02
CA TYR A 279 -19.66 10.60 5.65
C TYR A 279 -18.65 10.19 4.58
N PHE A 280 -17.91 9.09 4.77
CA PHE A 280 -16.92 8.62 3.80
C PHE A 280 -17.57 8.22 2.48
N ASN A 281 -18.70 7.51 2.53
CA ASN A 281 -19.47 7.15 1.34
C ASN A 281 -19.99 8.40 0.63
N ASN A 282 -20.45 9.43 1.35
CA ASN A 282 -20.86 10.68 0.73
C ASN A 282 -19.67 11.42 0.09
N ALA A 283 -18.54 11.52 0.79
CA ALA A 283 -17.34 12.17 0.28
C ALA A 283 -16.85 11.52 -1.02
N TYR A 284 -16.73 10.19 -1.01
CA TYR A 284 -16.33 9.42 -2.19
C TYR A 284 -17.31 9.56 -3.37
N ASN A 285 -18.61 9.48 -3.11
CA ASN A 285 -19.63 9.45 -4.17
C ASN A 285 -20.01 10.84 -4.71
N SER A 286 -19.78 11.92 -3.97
CA SER A 286 -20.37 13.24 -4.30
C SER A 286 -19.42 14.42 -4.34
N TRP A 287 -18.21 14.34 -3.79
CA TRP A 287 -17.26 15.44 -3.87
C TRP A 287 -16.63 15.52 -5.26
N ASP A 288 -16.30 16.73 -5.69
CA ASP A 288 -15.53 16.96 -6.91
C ASP A 288 -14.14 16.34 -6.78
N VAL A 289 -13.52 16.52 -5.60
CA VAL A 289 -12.26 15.88 -5.21
C VAL A 289 -12.54 14.82 -4.14
N PRO A 290 -12.72 13.55 -4.54
CA PRO A 290 -12.94 12.45 -3.61
C PRO A 290 -11.65 12.14 -2.84
N PRO A 291 -11.75 11.73 -1.56
CA PRO A 291 -10.58 11.34 -0.78
C PRO A 291 -9.78 10.22 -1.48
N SER A 292 -8.48 10.47 -1.68
CA SER A 292 -7.52 9.41 -1.97
C SER A 292 -7.17 8.66 -0.68
N ALA A 293 -7.07 9.37 0.44
CA ALA A 293 -6.79 8.78 1.75
C ALA A 293 -7.53 9.47 2.90
N VAL A 294 -7.69 8.72 3.99
CA VAL A 294 -8.22 9.15 5.29
C VAL A 294 -7.20 8.83 6.37
N LEU A 295 -6.94 9.81 7.25
CA LEU A 295 -6.23 9.60 8.50
C LEU A 295 -7.20 9.69 9.67
N MET A 296 -7.32 8.59 10.40
CA MET A 296 -7.95 8.54 11.71
C MET A 296 -6.92 9.03 12.76
N LEU A 297 -6.95 10.32 13.10
CA LEU A 297 -6.01 10.91 14.06
C LEU A 297 -6.60 10.82 15.48
N GLY A 298 -6.45 9.64 16.08
CA GLY A 298 -6.88 9.34 17.45
C GLY A 298 -6.85 7.84 17.72
N ASP A 299 -6.68 7.48 18.99
CA ASP A 299 -6.79 6.08 19.41
C ASP A 299 -8.24 5.56 19.31
N TYR A 300 -8.45 4.25 19.44
CA TYR A 300 -9.80 3.68 19.44
C TYR A 300 -10.57 4.05 20.69
N ASN A 301 -11.73 4.68 20.51
CA ASN A 301 -12.67 4.90 21.60
C ASN A 301 -14.10 5.01 21.08
N THR A 302 -15.05 4.52 21.88
CA THR A 302 -16.49 4.71 21.60
C THR A 302 -16.97 6.10 22.02
N ASN A 303 -16.27 6.78 22.93
CA ASN A 303 -16.50 8.16 23.30
C ASN A 303 -15.74 9.10 22.35
N GLY A 304 -16.48 9.89 21.56
CA GLY A 304 -15.94 10.76 20.51
C GLY A 304 -15.01 11.87 21.01
N SER A 305 -15.01 12.23 22.30
CA SER A 305 -14.03 13.19 22.85
C SER A 305 -12.71 12.54 23.28
N ALA A 306 -12.67 11.21 23.37
CA ALA A 306 -11.51 10.45 23.86
C ALA A 306 -10.79 9.66 22.75
N GLY A 307 -11.41 9.50 21.58
CA GLY A 307 -10.85 8.75 20.46
C GLY A 307 -11.89 8.54 19.36
N LEU A 308 -11.54 7.71 18.38
CA LEU A 308 -12.32 7.45 17.18
C LEU A 308 -12.78 6.00 17.12
N ILE A 309 -14.05 5.78 16.74
CA ILE A 309 -14.63 4.46 16.60
C ILE A 309 -14.07 3.70 15.37
N SER A 310 -14.13 2.36 15.42
CA SER A 310 -13.86 1.44 14.32
C SER A 310 -15.01 0.43 14.19
N HIS A 311 -15.09 -0.31 13.08
CA HIS A 311 -16.05 -1.40 12.95
C HIS A 311 -15.76 -2.53 13.95
N LEU A 312 -16.81 -3.24 14.35
CA LEU A 312 -16.71 -4.54 15.01
C LEU A 312 -17.18 -5.63 14.04
N LEU A 313 -16.29 -6.55 13.72
CA LEU A 313 -16.51 -7.64 12.77
C LEU A 313 -16.66 -8.98 13.51
N TYR A 314 -17.41 -9.91 12.91
CA TYR A 314 -17.85 -11.17 13.52
C TYR A 314 -17.67 -12.40 12.62
N ASP A 315 -16.83 -12.27 11.60
CA ASP A 315 -16.57 -13.29 10.58
C ASP A 315 -15.27 -14.06 10.79
N HIS A 316 -14.52 -13.76 11.86
CA HIS A 316 -13.27 -14.46 12.16
C HIS A 316 -13.53 -15.87 12.74
N PRO A 317 -12.93 -16.95 12.21
CA PRO A 317 -13.04 -18.27 12.81
C PRO A 317 -12.25 -18.37 14.13
N GLY A 318 -12.23 -19.54 14.77
CA GLY A 318 -11.34 -19.79 15.92
C GLY A 318 -11.73 -19.13 17.25
N ASN A 319 -12.94 -18.57 17.36
CA ASN A 319 -13.41 -17.77 18.52
C ASN A 319 -12.68 -16.42 18.72
N TYR A 320 -12.14 -15.83 17.66
CA TYR A 320 -11.51 -14.50 17.69
C TYR A 320 -12.50 -13.35 17.44
N ASN A 321 -13.82 -13.59 17.55
CA ASN A 321 -14.84 -12.56 17.39
C ASN A 321 -15.29 -11.95 18.73
N PRO A 322 -15.68 -10.66 18.75
CA PRO A 322 -15.48 -9.71 17.67
C PRO A 322 -14.04 -9.18 17.62
N TYR A 323 -13.65 -8.66 16.46
CA TYR A 323 -12.41 -7.90 16.27
C TYR A 323 -12.71 -6.54 15.62
N ILE A 324 -11.77 -5.60 15.75
CA ILE A 324 -11.93 -4.25 15.18
C ILE A 324 -11.24 -4.10 13.83
N SER A 325 -11.79 -3.22 12.99
CA SER A 325 -11.17 -2.82 11.72
C SER A 325 -11.64 -1.44 11.27
N ASP A 326 -10.74 -0.65 10.69
CA ASP A 326 -11.08 0.57 9.94
C ASP A 326 -11.29 0.26 8.44
N ASN A 327 -10.86 -0.91 7.95
CA ASN A 327 -10.95 -1.25 6.52
C ASN A 327 -12.38 -1.27 5.95
N PRO A 328 -13.44 -1.63 6.69
CA PRO A 328 -14.79 -1.49 6.16
C PRO A 328 -15.15 -0.06 5.75
N PHE A 329 -14.64 0.96 6.44
CA PHE A 329 -14.82 2.36 6.04
C PHE A 329 -14.18 2.70 4.69
N SER A 330 -13.21 1.89 4.24
CA SER A 330 -12.59 2.04 2.92
C SER A 330 -13.35 1.39 1.78
N ASP A 331 -14.27 0.46 2.06
CA ASP A 331 -15.01 -0.32 1.06
C ASP A 331 -16.37 0.32 0.76
N VAL A 332 -16.35 1.37 -0.07
CA VAL A 332 -17.56 2.14 -0.44
C VAL A 332 -18.43 1.35 -1.40
N SER A 333 -17.82 0.50 -2.23
CA SER A 333 -18.47 -0.33 -3.24
C SER A 333 -19.09 -1.62 -2.66
N GLY A 334 -18.69 -2.04 -1.46
CA GLY A 334 -19.25 -3.18 -0.73
C GLY A 334 -18.78 -4.54 -1.27
N ASN A 335 -17.56 -4.62 -1.79
CA ASN A 335 -16.98 -5.82 -2.41
C ASN A 335 -15.75 -6.36 -1.66
N SER A 336 -15.51 -5.89 -0.44
CA SER A 336 -14.35 -6.18 0.39
C SER A 336 -13.02 -5.73 -0.20
N MET A 337 -13.00 -4.69 -1.04
CA MET A 337 -11.78 -4.06 -1.56
C MET A 337 -11.74 -2.58 -1.20
N PRO A 338 -10.53 -2.00 -1.02
CA PRO A 338 -10.43 -0.61 -0.61
C PRO A 338 -10.72 0.31 -1.81
N ASP A 339 -11.65 1.22 -1.64
CA ASP A 339 -11.91 2.36 -2.52
C ASP A 339 -11.19 3.63 -2.01
N ILE A 340 -10.82 3.70 -0.72
CA ILE A 340 -10.12 4.83 -0.09
C ILE A 340 -8.96 4.29 0.77
N ILE A 341 -7.80 4.94 0.78
CA ILE A 341 -6.70 4.50 1.65
C ILE A 341 -6.99 4.90 3.10
N PHE A 342 -6.83 3.98 4.05
CA PHE A 342 -7.00 4.28 5.47
C PHE A 342 -5.70 4.14 6.25
N ALA A 343 -5.47 5.11 7.12
CA ALA A 343 -4.36 5.21 8.05
C ALA A 343 -4.86 5.62 9.43
N ARG A 344 -4.11 5.28 10.49
CA ARG A 344 -4.43 5.71 11.86
C ARG A 344 -3.19 6.19 12.61
N ILE A 345 -3.29 7.31 13.32
CA ILE A 345 -2.32 7.68 14.35
C ILE A 345 -3.04 7.52 15.69
N THR A 346 -2.65 6.49 16.46
CA THR A 346 -3.26 6.11 17.73
C THR A 346 -2.80 7.02 18.87
N ALA A 347 -2.97 8.33 18.76
CA ALA A 347 -2.61 9.28 19.80
C ALA A 347 -3.75 9.40 20.84
N ASN A 348 -3.40 9.39 22.14
CA ASN A 348 -4.36 9.55 23.24
C ASN A 348 -4.33 10.95 23.86
N ASN A 349 -3.24 11.68 23.69
CA ASN A 349 -3.00 12.94 24.39
C ASN A 349 -2.04 13.84 23.60
N ALA A 350 -1.80 15.06 24.11
CA ALA A 350 -0.97 16.06 23.44
C ALA A 350 0.49 15.63 23.26
N ALA A 351 1.07 14.85 24.17
CA ALA A 351 2.45 14.37 24.05
C ALA A 351 2.57 13.29 22.96
N ASP A 352 1.58 12.38 22.88
CA ASP A 352 1.53 11.40 21.79
C ASP A 352 1.41 12.11 20.42
N LEU A 353 0.55 13.13 20.34
CA LEU A 353 0.37 13.93 19.12
C LEU A 353 1.68 14.63 18.73
N GLU A 354 2.31 15.32 19.67
CA GLU A 354 3.58 16.01 19.45
C GLU A 354 4.66 15.06 18.96
N ASN A 355 4.81 13.92 19.64
CA ASN A 355 5.84 12.95 19.29
C ASN A 355 5.55 12.29 17.94
N MET A 356 4.39 11.64 17.77
CA MET A 356 4.11 10.84 16.57
C MET A 356 4.06 11.70 15.30
N ILE A 357 3.47 12.90 15.38
CA ILE A 357 3.39 13.81 14.24
C ILE A 357 4.73 14.50 14.00
N GLY A 358 5.42 14.91 15.07
CA GLY A 358 6.76 15.48 14.98
C GLY A 358 7.73 14.54 14.27
N LYS A 359 7.71 13.25 14.61
CA LYS A 359 8.58 12.22 14.02
C LYS A 359 8.48 12.14 12.51
N PHE A 360 7.28 11.98 11.95
CA PHE A 360 7.16 11.82 10.49
C PHE A 360 7.36 13.15 9.74
N LEU A 361 6.93 14.27 10.32
CA LEU A 361 7.15 15.59 9.72
C LEU A 361 8.64 15.96 9.70
N ASP A 362 9.39 15.59 10.74
CA ASP A 362 10.84 15.77 10.77
C ASP A 362 11.53 14.81 9.80
N TYR A 363 11.14 13.53 9.79
CA TYR A 363 11.68 12.53 8.86
C TYR A 363 11.56 12.97 7.38
N GLU A 364 10.45 13.56 6.96
CA GLU A 364 10.30 14.01 5.57
C GLU A 364 10.98 15.36 5.26
N ARG A 365 11.25 16.20 6.27
CA ARG A 365 11.97 17.47 6.10
C ARG A 365 13.47 17.29 6.19
N ASN A 366 13.91 16.41 7.08
CA ASN A 366 15.28 16.13 7.48
C ASN A 366 15.51 14.61 7.45
N PRO A 367 15.38 13.95 6.28
CA PRO A 367 15.55 12.51 6.19
C PRO A 367 16.97 12.08 6.63
N PRO A 368 17.12 10.86 7.18
CA PRO A 368 18.42 10.32 7.59
C PRO A 368 19.48 10.47 6.50
N THR A 369 20.69 10.86 6.88
CA THR A 369 21.83 10.99 5.95
C THR A 369 22.85 9.88 6.11
N ASN A 370 22.65 8.98 7.08
CA ASN A 370 23.52 7.84 7.31
C ASN A 370 23.36 6.82 6.17
N ALA A 371 24.44 6.47 5.49
CA ALA A 371 24.41 5.47 4.42
C ALA A 371 23.97 4.09 4.95
N ASP A 372 24.43 3.73 6.15
CA ASP A 372 24.16 2.41 6.74
C ASP A 372 22.66 2.22 7.03
N PHE A 373 21.92 3.30 7.29
CA PHE A 373 20.46 3.26 7.49
C PHE A 373 19.73 2.73 6.24
N TYR A 374 20.17 3.11 5.04
CA TYR A 374 19.57 2.68 3.77
C TYR A 374 20.12 1.36 3.25
N ASP A 375 21.37 1.04 3.61
CA ASP A 375 22.07 -0.15 3.15
C ASP A 375 21.75 -1.39 4.00
N ASN A 376 21.37 -1.22 5.27
CA ASN A 376 21.19 -2.34 6.20
C ASN A 376 19.72 -2.48 6.69
N PRO A 377 18.73 -2.72 5.81
CA PRO A 377 17.38 -3.02 6.28
C PRO A 377 17.36 -4.34 7.06
N ILE A 378 16.40 -4.48 7.98
CA ILE A 378 16.35 -5.60 8.92
C ILE A 378 15.24 -6.56 8.51
N THR A 379 15.55 -7.86 8.43
CA THR A 379 14.54 -8.92 8.45
C THR A 379 14.65 -9.68 9.75
N ALA A 380 13.53 -9.88 10.43
CA ALA A 380 13.42 -10.67 11.64
C ALA A 380 12.37 -11.77 11.45
N MET A 381 12.72 -13.00 11.83
CA MET A 381 11.93 -14.17 11.47
C MET A 381 12.01 -15.28 12.51
N GLY A 382 10.85 -15.84 12.83
CA GLY A 382 10.72 -17.08 13.59
C GLY A 382 10.62 -18.29 12.67
N TRP A 383 11.57 -19.21 12.79
CA TRP A 383 11.54 -20.46 12.04
C TRP A 383 10.55 -21.44 12.63
N GLN A 384 9.61 -21.90 11.80
CA GLN A 384 8.78 -23.06 12.05
C GLN A 384 8.71 -23.89 10.77
N THR A 385 9.20 -25.13 10.81
CA THR A 385 9.32 -26.00 9.62
C THR A 385 7.98 -26.13 8.87
N GLU A 386 6.88 -26.14 9.59
CA GLU A 386 5.51 -26.28 9.09
C GLU A 386 4.86 -24.97 8.65
N ARG A 387 5.58 -23.83 8.67
CA ARG A 387 5.07 -22.50 8.26
C ARG A 387 5.82 -21.97 7.06
N TRP A 388 5.40 -20.80 6.58
CA TRP A 388 6.05 -20.05 5.50
C TRP A 388 6.71 -18.75 5.96
N PHE A 389 6.82 -18.52 7.27
CA PHE A 389 7.40 -17.30 7.84
C PHE A 389 8.80 -17.03 7.28
N GLN A 390 9.63 -18.07 7.26
CA GLN A 390 10.96 -18.09 6.65
C GLN A 390 10.98 -17.75 5.17
N LEU A 391 9.97 -18.15 4.39
CA LEU A 391 9.91 -17.79 2.97
C LEU A 391 9.58 -16.31 2.82
N CYS A 392 8.55 -15.82 3.52
CA CYS A 392 8.16 -14.42 3.48
C CYS A 392 9.34 -13.49 3.79
N SER A 393 10.00 -13.68 4.93
CA SER A 393 11.14 -12.83 5.34
C SER A 393 12.35 -12.97 4.44
N GLU A 394 12.76 -14.19 4.06
CA GLU A 394 13.97 -14.37 3.24
C GLU A 394 13.76 -13.98 1.77
N ILE A 395 12.52 -14.01 1.25
CA ILE A 395 12.22 -13.46 -0.08
C ILE A 395 12.42 -11.94 -0.09
N ILE A 396 11.96 -11.24 0.95
CA ILE A 396 12.15 -9.79 1.10
C ILE A 396 13.63 -9.48 1.31
N ASN A 397 14.30 -10.24 2.17
CA ASN A 397 15.75 -10.13 2.36
C ASN A 397 16.50 -10.29 1.02
N GLY A 398 16.20 -11.36 0.30
CA GLY A 398 16.78 -11.66 -1.01
C GLY A 398 16.48 -10.61 -2.07
N PHE A 399 15.31 -9.98 -2.04
CA PHE A 399 15.01 -8.84 -2.90
C PHE A 399 15.86 -7.62 -2.54
N TRP A 400 16.00 -7.28 -1.26
CA TRP A 400 16.87 -6.19 -0.85
C TRP A 400 18.32 -6.47 -1.25
N GLU A 401 18.82 -7.69 -1.06
CA GLU A 401 20.19 -8.09 -1.38
C GLU A 401 20.46 -8.15 -2.89
N HIS A 402 19.59 -8.84 -3.65
CA HIS A 402 19.84 -9.17 -5.06
C HIS A 402 19.07 -8.29 -6.05
N GLY A 403 17.93 -7.72 -5.64
CA GLY A 403 17.13 -6.78 -6.41
C GLY A 403 17.59 -5.33 -6.22
N LEU A 404 17.74 -4.88 -4.98
CA LEU A 404 18.14 -3.50 -4.66
C LEU A 404 19.64 -3.32 -4.37
N GLY A 405 20.40 -4.41 -4.21
CA GLY A 405 21.85 -4.34 -3.98
C GLY A 405 22.25 -3.88 -2.58
N LYS A 406 21.40 -4.10 -1.58
CA LYS A 406 21.58 -3.72 -0.16
C LYS A 406 22.27 -4.85 0.63
N ASN A 407 22.66 -4.56 1.88
CA ASN A 407 23.25 -5.51 2.84
C ASN A 407 22.32 -5.80 4.02
N PRO A 408 21.18 -6.49 3.82
CA PRO A 408 20.18 -6.67 4.87
C PRO A 408 20.68 -7.49 6.06
N VAL A 409 20.30 -7.06 7.27
CA VAL A 409 20.60 -7.73 8.55
C VAL A 409 19.53 -8.77 8.86
N ARG A 410 19.95 -9.99 9.22
CA ARG A 410 19.06 -11.13 9.53
C ARG A 410 19.02 -11.40 11.03
N GLU A 411 17.87 -11.16 11.65
CA GLU A 411 17.59 -11.48 13.05
C GLU A 411 16.65 -12.69 13.15
N ASN A 412 17.22 -13.86 12.86
CA ASN A 412 16.48 -15.12 12.78
C ASN A 412 16.54 -15.88 14.13
N ALA A 413 15.42 -16.46 14.55
CA ALA A 413 15.32 -17.32 15.72
C ALA A 413 14.52 -18.59 15.39
N ILE A 414 14.72 -19.68 16.14
CA ILE A 414 13.96 -20.92 15.94
C ILE A 414 12.84 -20.97 16.96
N TYR A 415 11.59 -20.91 16.48
CA TYR A 415 10.41 -21.24 17.28
C TYR A 415 10.32 -22.76 17.47
N SER A 416 10.27 -23.50 16.35
CA SER A 416 10.21 -24.96 16.37
C SER A 416 10.68 -25.60 15.06
N GLY A 417 10.92 -26.91 15.09
CA GLY A 417 11.39 -27.65 13.92
C GLY A 417 12.92 -27.68 13.78
N SER A 418 13.42 -27.87 12.56
CA SER A 418 14.85 -28.06 12.30
C SER A 418 15.24 -27.42 10.97
N PRO A 419 15.89 -26.25 10.98
CA PRO A 419 16.37 -25.62 9.77
C PRO A 419 17.50 -26.43 9.11
N GLY A 420 17.79 -26.09 7.85
CA GLY A 420 18.90 -26.66 7.08
C GLY A 420 18.49 -27.62 5.96
N GLY A 421 17.20 -27.65 5.60
CA GLY A 421 16.62 -28.51 4.58
C GLY A 421 15.71 -27.74 3.61
N SER A 422 14.50 -28.26 3.40
CA SER A 422 13.45 -27.59 2.64
C SER A 422 12.98 -26.32 3.35
N TRP A 423 12.50 -25.36 2.57
CA TRP A 423 11.98 -24.09 3.09
C TRP A 423 10.75 -24.23 3.98
N SER A 424 9.92 -25.24 3.76
CA SER A 424 8.76 -25.57 4.58
C SER A 424 8.33 -27.01 4.28
N SER A 425 7.64 -27.67 5.21
CA SER A 425 7.03 -28.99 4.98
C SER A 425 5.64 -28.91 4.33
N ASN A 426 5.06 -27.71 4.20
CA ASN A 426 3.75 -27.55 3.59
C ASN A 426 3.75 -27.82 2.07
N ALA A 427 2.62 -28.30 1.57
CA ALA A 427 2.36 -28.44 0.14
C ALA A 427 2.50 -27.09 -0.58
N ASN A 428 2.92 -27.11 -1.85
CA ASN A 428 3.13 -25.92 -2.71
C ASN A 428 4.36 -25.06 -2.37
N THR A 429 5.11 -25.36 -1.31
CA THR A 429 6.38 -24.69 -1.00
C THR A 429 7.35 -24.66 -2.18
N SER A 430 7.47 -25.76 -2.92
CA SER A 430 8.33 -25.85 -4.09
C SER A 430 7.94 -24.86 -5.19
N GLN A 431 6.66 -24.50 -5.32
CA GLN A 431 6.19 -23.56 -6.34
C GLN A 431 6.70 -22.13 -6.05
N VAL A 432 6.59 -21.70 -4.79
CA VAL A 432 7.13 -20.42 -4.30
C VAL A 432 8.64 -20.36 -4.48
N VAL A 433 9.34 -21.43 -4.10
CA VAL A 433 10.80 -21.54 -4.27
C VAL A 433 11.19 -21.57 -5.74
N ASN A 434 10.37 -22.13 -6.62
CA ASN A 434 10.65 -22.07 -8.06
C ASN A 434 10.50 -20.65 -8.62
N TYR A 435 9.54 -19.87 -8.10
CA TYR A 435 9.33 -18.48 -8.52
C TYR A 435 10.42 -17.53 -8.00
N PHE A 436 10.66 -17.52 -6.69
CA PHE A 436 11.64 -16.62 -6.08
C PHE A 436 13.06 -17.17 -6.04
N GLY A 437 13.24 -18.47 -6.29
CA GLY A 437 14.54 -19.12 -6.21
C GLY A 437 15.32 -19.13 -7.52
N PRO A 438 16.34 -19.99 -7.66
CA PRO A 438 17.33 -19.92 -8.75
C PRO A 438 16.78 -20.15 -10.16
N PHE A 439 15.54 -20.64 -10.28
CA PHE A 439 14.89 -20.86 -11.57
C PHE A 439 13.99 -19.69 -12.01
N GLY A 440 13.72 -18.74 -11.12
CA GLY A 440 12.94 -17.53 -11.39
C GLY A 440 13.72 -16.27 -11.02
N LEU A 441 13.27 -15.55 -10.01
CA LEU A 441 13.82 -14.24 -9.62
C LEU A 441 15.16 -14.30 -8.89
N ASN A 442 15.56 -15.48 -8.40
CA ASN A 442 16.84 -15.71 -7.72
C ASN A 442 17.06 -14.80 -6.48
N TYR A 443 16.01 -14.55 -5.71
CA TYR A 443 16.07 -13.89 -4.40
C TYR A 443 16.49 -14.86 -3.30
N ILE A 444 16.07 -16.12 -3.37
CA ILE A 444 16.39 -17.14 -2.37
C ILE A 444 17.11 -18.36 -2.98
N PRO A 445 17.97 -19.07 -2.25
CA PRO A 445 18.49 -20.36 -2.71
C PRO A 445 17.41 -21.46 -2.70
N SER A 446 17.65 -22.59 -3.37
CA SER A 446 16.71 -23.73 -3.39
C SER A 446 16.55 -24.43 -2.03
N THR A 447 17.49 -24.23 -1.10
CA THR A 447 17.48 -24.79 0.25
C THR A 447 17.93 -23.76 1.28
N THR A 448 17.66 -24.02 2.55
CA THR A 448 17.95 -23.06 3.64
C THR A 448 19.35 -23.24 4.24
N SER A 449 20.24 -23.97 3.59
CA SER A 449 21.55 -24.35 4.16
C SER A 449 22.50 -23.16 4.39
N HIS A 450 22.20 -22.01 3.78
CA HIS A 450 22.94 -20.75 3.99
C HIS A 450 22.54 -20.04 5.29
N LEU A 451 21.37 -20.36 5.87
CA LEU A 451 20.90 -19.79 7.13
C LEU A 451 21.59 -20.50 8.30
N THR A 452 22.68 -19.90 8.77
CA THR A 452 23.53 -20.49 9.82
C THR A 452 23.49 -19.75 11.16
N ASP A 453 22.90 -18.54 11.22
CA ASP A 453 22.71 -17.80 12.47
C ASP A 453 21.23 -17.83 12.87
N TRP A 454 21.00 -18.29 14.10
CA TRP A 454 19.68 -18.43 14.74
C TRP A 454 19.67 -17.74 16.11
N GLY A 455 20.63 -16.84 16.34
CA GLY A 455 20.83 -16.16 17.61
C GLY A 455 19.99 -14.90 17.79
N GLY A 456 19.00 -14.66 16.91
CA GLY A 456 18.14 -13.49 16.96
C GLY A 456 17.46 -13.35 18.32
N ASN A 457 17.51 -12.16 18.88
CA ASN A 457 16.93 -11.86 20.19
C ASN A 457 16.75 -10.34 20.38
N ALA A 458 16.01 -9.96 21.42
CA ALA A 458 15.73 -8.56 21.71
C ALA A 458 16.96 -7.64 21.86
N THR A 459 18.11 -8.13 22.35
CA THR A 459 19.32 -7.29 22.45
C THR A 459 19.90 -6.99 21.07
N ARG A 460 19.92 -7.98 20.17
CA ARG A 460 20.40 -7.78 18.80
C ARG A 460 19.45 -6.86 18.02
N LEU A 461 18.15 -7.14 18.07
CA LEU A 461 17.13 -6.25 17.49
C LEU A 461 17.28 -4.80 17.95
N ASN A 462 17.44 -4.56 19.26
CA ASN A 462 17.69 -3.19 19.75
C ASN A 462 18.98 -2.61 19.16
N ASN A 463 20.08 -3.37 19.12
CA ASN A 463 21.32 -2.88 18.56
C ASN A 463 21.20 -2.52 17.07
N ASP A 464 20.51 -3.36 16.29
CA ASP A 464 20.38 -3.17 14.84
C ASP A 464 19.43 -2.00 14.55
N ILE A 465 18.29 -1.93 15.22
CA ILE A 465 17.37 -0.78 15.12
C ILE A 465 18.09 0.51 15.53
N ASN A 466 18.85 0.49 16.65
CA ASN A 466 19.63 1.64 17.14
C ASN A 466 20.79 2.04 16.21
N SER A 467 21.28 1.11 15.39
CA SER A 467 22.30 1.40 14.37
C SER A 467 21.70 2.05 13.12
N GLY A 468 20.38 1.94 12.95
CA GLY A 468 19.60 2.54 11.88
C GLY A 468 19.26 1.54 10.77
N ALA A 469 17.98 1.52 10.39
CA ALA A 469 17.47 0.76 9.25
C ALA A 469 16.23 1.46 8.69
N PHE A 470 16.18 1.73 7.39
CA PHE A 470 15.02 2.40 6.79
C PHE A 470 13.74 1.58 6.88
N MET A 471 13.88 0.25 6.90
CA MET A 471 12.77 -0.68 7.00
C MET A 471 13.14 -1.92 7.82
N LEU A 472 12.21 -2.37 8.64
CA LEU A 472 12.24 -3.63 9.37
C LEU A 472 11.05 -4.48 8.96
N GLN A 473 11.30 -5.68 8.44
CA GLN A 473 10.28 -6.68 8.14
C GLN A 473 10.33 -7.79 9.19
N HIS A 474 9.26 -7.93 9.96
CA HIS A 474 9.09 -9.02 10.91
C HIS A 474 7.97 -9.97 10.45
N ARG A 475 8.24 -11.28 10.42
CA ARG A 475 7.23 -12.32 10.16
C ARG A 475 7.44 -13.52 11.08
N ASP A 476 6.45 -13.75 11.93
CA ASP A 476 6.34 -14.88 12.84
C ASP A 476 4.93 -14.88 13.52
N HIS A 477 4.75 -15.61 14.62
CA HIS A 477 3.72 -15.40 15.62
C HIS A 477 3.76 -14.00 16.25
N GLY A 478 2.65 -13.61 16.87
CA GLY A 478 2.53 -12.37 17.62
C GLY A 478 1.44 -12.43 18.66
N PHE A 479 1.50 -11.49 19.58
CA PHE A 479 0.49 -11.25 20.60
C PHE A 479 0.31 -9.74 20.76
N GLU A 480 -0.65 -9.31 21.58
CA GLU A 480 -1.03 -7.90 21.67
C GLU A 480 0.14 -6.97 22.03
N GLN A 481 1.18 -7.47 22.69
CA GLN A 481 2.30 -6.69 23.21
C GLN A 481 3.67 -7.13 22.69
N GLY A 482 3.75 -7.91 21.61
CA GLY A 482 5.03 -8.31 21.05
C GLY A 482 5.00 -9.37 19.95
N TRP A 483 6.20 -9.68 19.49
CA TRP A 483 6.55 -10.75 18.56
C TRP A 483 6.92 -12.03 19.32
N GLY A 484 6.62 -13.19 18.73
CA GLY A 484 7.04 -14.49 19.26
C GLY A 484 8.54 -14.72 19.11
N GLU A 485 9.02 -14.79 17.87
CA GLU A 485 10.40 -15.08 17.51
C GLU A 485 10.94 -14.17 16.40
N PRO A 486 12.13 -13.56 16.60
CA PRO A 486 12.82 -13.44 17.88
C PRO A 486 11.95 -12.72 18.93
N ASP A 487 11.92 -13.25 20.15
CA ASP A 487 11.09 -12.69 21.23
C ASP A 487 11.42 -11.21 21.45
N TYR A 488 10.41 -10.38 21.27
CA TYR A 488 10.52 -8.94 21.32
C TYR A 488 9.20 -8.31 21.73
N SER A 489 9.17 -7.73 22.92
CA SER A 489 7.96 -7.24 23.55
C SER A 489 8.00 -5.73 23.80
N ASN A 490 6.88 -5.20 24.27
CA ASN A 490 6.77 -3.85 24.80
C ASN A 490 7.84 -3.51 25.85
N ALA A 491 8.35 -4.48 26.62
CA ALA A 491 9.42 -4.23 27.58
C ALA A 491 10.77 -3.95 26.90
N ASN A 492 11.02 -4.58 25.75
CA ASN A 492 12.26 -4.47 25.00
C ASN A 492 12.37 -3.15 24.23
N LEU A 493 11.22 -2.62 23.76
CA LEU A 493 11.12 -1.31 23.12
C LEU A 493 11.71 -0.17 23.97
N ASN A 494 11.66 -0.27 25.30
CA ASN A 494 12.24 0.72 26.21
C ASN A 494 13.78 0.86 26.06
N GLY A 495 14.44 -0.09 25.38
CA GLY A 495 15.88 -0.05 25.10
C GLY A 495 16.23 0.60 23.76
N LEU A 496 15.25 1.11 23.01
CA LEU A 496 15.47 1.80 21.75
C LEU A 496 15.99 3.22 21.98
N SER A 497 16.88 3.63 21.08
CA SER A 497 17.54 4.93 21.05
C SER A 497 17.92 5.34 19.62
N ASN A 498 17.22 4.82 18.61
CA ASN A 498 17.45 5.12 17.20
C ASN A 498 16.91 6.52 16.85
N GLU A 499 17.81 7.47 16.56
CA GLU A 499 17.43 8.80 16.07
C GLU A 499 16.93 8.74 14.62
N ASP A 500 17.57 7.88 13.80
CA ASP A 500 17.07 7.53 12.48
C ASP A 500 15.92 6.52 12.62
N LEU A 501 14.69 6.98 12.40
CA LEU A 501 13.47 6.22 12.63
C LEU A 501 13.21 5.18 11.53
N THR A 502 12.82 3.98 11.93
CA THR A 502 12.59 2.86 11.01
C THR A 502 11.11 2.73 10.64
N PHE A 503 10.78 2.34 9.41
CA PHE A 503 9.44 1.87 9.08
C PHE A 503 9.30 0.38 9.39
N VAL A 504 8.22 -0.01 10.06
CA VAL A 504 8.07 -1.40 10.56
C VAL A 504 6.92 -2.13 9.86
N TRP A 505 7.21 -3.28 9.28
CA TRP A 505 6.22 -4.27 8.91
C TRP A 505 6.13 -5.33 10.01
N SER A 506 5.14 -5.20 10.89
CA SER A 506 4.83 -6.17 11.94
C SER A 506 3.78 -7.16 11.43
N VAL A 507 4.22 -8.11 10.60
CA VAL A 507 3.35 -9.09 9.95
C VAL A 507 3.08 -10.25 10.91
N ASN A 508 2.35 -9.96 11.98
CA ASN A 508 2.15 -10.86 13.11
C ASN A 508 0.73 -10.70 13.67
N CYS A 509 0.22 -11.78 14.24
CA CYS A 509 -1.07 -11.77 14.95
C CYS A 509 -1.10 -10.65 15.99
N LEU A 510 -2.25 -9.98 16.14
CA LEU A 510 -2.62 -9.14 17.30
C LEU A 510 -1.77 -7.89 17.58
N THR A 511 -0.61 -7.72 16.94
CA THR A 511 0.35 -6.65 17.26
C THR A 511 -0.21 -5.25 17.06
N GLY A 512 -1.23 -5.09 16.21
CA GLY A 512 -1.97 -3.86 15.95
C GLY A 512 -3.36 -3.85 16.58
N LYS A 513 -3.63 -4.64 17.62
CA LYS A 513 -4.94 -4.67 18.29
C LYS A 513 -5.17 -3.43 19.13
N PHE A 514 -5.41 -2.30 18.48
CA PHE A 514 -5.53 -0.98 19.11
C PHE A 514 -6.85 -0.78 19.91
N ASN A 515 -7.68 -1.82 20.08
CA ASN A 515 -8.74 -1.86 21.10
C ASN A 515 -8.38 -2.72 22.33
N TYR A 516 -7.11 -3.13 22.45
CA TYR A 516 -6.62 -3.89 23.58
C TYR A 516 -6.79 -3.08 24.88
N GLY A 517 -7.03 -3.78 26.00
CA GLY A 517 -7.27 -3.11 27.29
C GLY A 517 -6.04 -2.39 27.87
N GLY A 518 -4.87 -2.59 27.27
CA GLY A 518 -3.66 -1.81 27.49
C GLY A 518 -3.06 -1.37 26.16
N GLU A 519 -1.84 -0.89 26.20
CA GLU A 519 -1.12 -0.49 24.98
C GLU A 519 -0.67 -1.71 24.18
N SER A 520 -1.11 -1.78 22.91
CA SER A 520 -0.65 -2.79 21.95
C SER A 520 0.79 -2.54 21.50
N PHE A 521 1.40 -3.52 20.83
CA PHE A 521 2.77 -3.43 20.36
C PHE A 521 2.96 -2.31 19.35
N ALA A 522 2.07 -2.20 18.36
CA ALA A 522 2.13 -1.15 17.35
C ALA A 522 1.95 0.25 17.96
N GLU A 523 1.02 0.41 18.89
CA GLU A 523 0.85 1.66 19.64
C GLU A 523 2.13 2.04 20.38
N LYS A 524 2.71 1.11 21.14
CA LYS A 524 3.93 1.42 21.92
C LYS A 524 5.10 1.78 21.03
N PHE A 525 5.34 1.00 19.97
CA PHE A 525 6.47 1.22 19.08
C PHE A 525 6.36 2.56 18.35
N HIS A 526 5.15 2.94 17.96
CA HIS A 526 4.90 4.22 17.29
C HIS A 526 4.85 5.40 18.27
N ARG A 527 4.35 5.24 19.50
CA ARG A 527 4.37 6.30 20.54
C ARG A 527 5.73 6.51 21.19
N HIS A 528 6.68 5.60 21.01
CA HIS A 528 8.03 5.74 21.55
C HIS A 528 8.71 7.01 20.99
N ASP A 529 9.53 7.70 21.81
CA ASP A 529 10.30 8.89 21.38
C ASP A 529 11.28 8.54 20.23
N TYR A 530 11.75 7.30 20.24
CA TYR A 530 12.53 6.67 19.16
C TYR A 530 11.65 5.66 18.40
N GLY A 531 12.26 4.62 17.84
CA GLY A 531 11.55 3.46 17.30
C GLY A 531 10.99 3.72 15.91
N ALA A 532 9.68 3.52 15.75
CA ALA A 532 9.06 3.49 14.43
C ALA A 532 8.59 4.89 13.97
N VAL A 533 8.84 5.22 12.70
CA VAL A 533 8.21 6.38 12.02
C VAL A 533 6.77 6.05 11.58
N GLY A 534 6.50 4.76 11.36
CA GLY A 534 5.21 4.20 11.03
C GLY A 534 5.28 2.67 11.08
N ILE A 535 4.12 2.02 11.22
CA ILE A 535 4.06 0.57 11.37
C ILE A 535 2.80 -0.02 10.74
N ILE A 536 2.92 -1.14 10.03
CA ILE A 536 1.78 -1.95 9.58
C ILE A 536 1.63 -3.14 10.51
N ALA A 537 0.43 -3.34 11.06
CA ALA A 537 0.17 -4.40 12.04
C ALA A 537 -1.26 -4.94 11.95
N ALA A 538 -1.48 -6.17 12.42
CA ALA A 538 -2.77 -6.86 12.38
C ALA A 538 -3.58 -6.64 13.68
N THR A 539 -4.88 -6.40 13.58
CA THR A 539 -5.78 -6.22 14.73
C THR A 539 -6.19 -7.52 15.42
N GLU A 540 -6.02 -8.67 14.77
CA GLU A 540 -6.43 -9.98 15.29
C GLU A 540 -5.48 -11.10 14.81
N VAL A 541 -5.74 -12.35 15.17
CA VAL A 541 -5.01 -13.52 14.68
C VAL A 541 -5.06 -13.62 13.15
N SER A 542 -3.94 -13.97 12.52
CA SER A 542 -3.76 -14.00 11.08
C SER A 542 -3.43 -15.40 10.54
N TYR A 543 -3.18 -15.50 9.23
CA TYR A 543 -2.91 -16.76 8.55
C TYR A 543 -1.53 -16.79 7.92
N SER A 544 -0.87 -17.95 8.02
CA SER A 544 0.34 -18.24 7.25
C SER A 544 0.00 -18.31 5.76
N PHE A 545 0.96 -17.97 4.89
CA PHE A 545 0.80 -17.87 3.43
C PHE A 545 -0.10 -16.74 2.93
N VAL A 546 -1.30 -16.55 3.49
CA VAL A 546 -2.22 -15.46 3.07
C VAL A 546 -1.61 -14.11 3.38
N ASN A 547 -1.02 -13.96 4.58
CA ASN A 547 -0.24 -12.77 4.94
C ASN A 547 0.95 -12.58 3.99
N ASP A 548 1.61 -13.67 3.61
CA ASP A 548 2.84 -13.61 2.83
C ASP A 548 2.53 -13.12 1.41
N VAL A 549 1.45 -13.62 0.79
CA VAL A 549 0.94 -13.13 -0.51
C VAL A 549 0.51 -11.66 -0.44
N TYR A 550 -0.17 -11.25 0.64
CA TYR A 550 -0.51 -9.84 0.88
C TYR A 550 0.74 -8.96 0.94
N VAL A 551 1.76 -9.38 1.70
CA VAL A 551 3.03 -8.66 1.84
C VAL A 551 3.73 -8.56 0.49
N TRP A 552 3.80 -9.66 -0.27
CA TRP A 552 4.42 -9.64 -1.59
C TRP A 552 3.75 -8.65 -2.54
N GLY A 553 2.42 -8.55 -2.53
CA GLY A 553 1.71 -7.54 -3.28
C GLY A 553 1.98 -6.10 -2.82
N ALA A 554 2.19 -5.90 -1.52
CA ALA A 554 2.55 -4.59 -0.99
C ALA A 554 3.99 -4.19 -1.38
N TYR A 555 4.94 -5.13 -1.32
CA TYR A 555 6.31 -4.90 -1.79
C TYR A 555 6.37 -4.66 -3.30
N ASP A 556 5.60 -5.42 -4.10
CA ASP A 556 5.47 -5.19 -5.54
C ASP A 556 4.90 -3.80 -5.85
N ASN A 557 3.96 -3.32 -5.04
CA ASN A 557 3.48 -1.96 -5.20
C ASN A 557 4.54 -0.91 -4.86
N MET A 558 5.38 -1.10 -3.85
CA MET A 558 6.49 -0.17 -3.56
C MET A 558 7.63 -0.27 -4.58
N TRP A 559 7.87 -1.48 -5.11
CA TRP A 559 8.94 -1.83 -6.04
C TRP A 559 8.42 -2.85 -7.08
N PRO A 560 7.97 -2.44 -8.27
CA PRO A 560 7.38 -3.33 -9.27
C PRO A 560 8.37 -4.30 -9.89
N GLU A 561 9.67 -4.05 -9.69
CA GLU A 561 10.73 -5.00 -9.98
C GLU A 561 10.77 -6.19 -9.01
N PHE A 562 10.02 -6.15 -7.89
CA PHE A 562 9.89 -7.24 -6.93
C PHE A 562 9.14 -8.44 -7.53
N MET A 563 8.04 -8.20 -8.24
CA MET A 563 7.31 -9.22 -8.99
C MET A 563 6.94 -8.72 -10.39
N PRO A 564 7.91 -8.65 -11.32
CA PRO A 564 7.73 -8.07 -12.66
C PRO A 564 6.75 -8.84 -13.56
N ASP A 565 6.25 -10.01 -13.12
CA ASP A 565 5.14 -10.72 -13.78
C ASP A 565 3.75 -10.20 -13.41
N TYR A 566 3.67 -9.26 -12.47
CA TYR A 566 2.43 -8.71 -11.93
C TYR A 566 2.38 -7.19 -12.10
N GLY A 567 3.51 -6.48 -12.01
CA GLY A 567 3.56 -5.03 -12.18
C GLY A 567 3.28 -4.51 -13.60
N SER A 568 2.81 -3.26 -13.67
CA SER A 568 2.65 -2.50 -14.91
C SER A 568 3.94 -1.76 -15.30
N ALA A 569 4.05 -1.33 -16.57
CA ALA A 569 5.20 -0.58 -17.08
C ALA A 569 5.25 0.90 -16.62
N PHE A 570 4.78 1.20 -15.41
CA PHE A 570 4.73 2.56 -14.88
C PHE A 570 6.10 2.94 -14.28
N GLU A 571 6.69 4.03 -14.79
CA GLU A 571 8.14 4.26 -14.64
C GLU A 571 8.56 4.82 -13.27
N HIS A 572 7.66 5.46 -12.50
CA HIS A 572 8.03 6.10 -11.23
C HIS A 572 6.95 6.00 -10.16
N ARG A 573 7.34 5.63 -8.92
CA ARG A 573 6.43 5.55 -7.77
C ARG A 573 7.15 5.91 -6.47
N SER A 574 6.41 6.57 -5.58
CA SER A 574 6.83 6.85 -4.21
C SER A 574 6.63 5.63 -3.32
N ILE A 575 7.46 5.47 -2.28
CA ILE A 575 7.33 4.39 -1.31
C ILE A 575 6.42 4.88 -0.18
N VAL A 576 5.10 4.67 -0.37
CA VAL A 576 4.06 5.13 0.55
C VAL A 576 3.35 3.93 1.18
N PRO A 577 3.71 3.50 2.40
CA PRO A 577 3.27 2.21 2.94
C PRO A 577 1.75 2.05 3.12
N ALA A 578 1.00 3.14 3.37
CA ALA A 578 -0.46 3.07 3.46
C ALA A 578 -1.11 2.66 2.12
N PHE A 579 -0.56 3.14 1.00
CA PHE A 579 -0.99 2.78 -0.35
C PHE A 579 -0.55 1.35 -0.69
N ALA A 580 0.67 0.97 -0.31
CA ALA A 580 1.15 -0.41 -0.43
C ALA A 580 0.28 -1.41 0.34
N ASN A 581 -0.20 -1.05 1.54
CA ASN A 581 -1.15 -1.86 2.32
C ASN A 581 -2.46 -2.13 1.54
N ALA A 582 -3.03 -1.12 0.88
CA ALA A 582 -4.22 -1.31 0.04
C ALA A 582 -3.92 -2.14 -1.22
N ALA A 583 -2.78 -1.88 -1.88
CA ALA A 583 -2.37 -2.62 -3.06
C ALA A 583 -2.12 -4.10 -2.76
N GLY A 584 -1.48 -4.42 -1.62
CA GLY A 584 -1.29 -5.80 -1.16
C GLY A 584 -2.61 -6.55 -0.94
N LYS A 585 -3.66 -5.85 -0.49
CA LYS A 585 -5.00 -6.43 -0.33
C LYS A 585 -5.67 -6.74 -1.67
N ILE A 586 -5.57 -5.82 -2.62
CA ILE A 586 -6.05 -6.02 -3.99
C ILE A 586 -5.30 -7.19 -4.65
N PHE A 587 -3.97 -7.21 -4.49
CA PHE A 587 -3.12 -8.29 -4.97
C PHE A 587 -3.52 -9.65 -4.40
N LEU A 588 -3.75 -9.72 -3.08
CA LEU A 588 -4.21 -10.92 -2.41
C LEU A 588 -5.56 -11.39 -2.99
N GLN A 589 -6.50 -10.47 -3.18
CA GLN A 589 -7.81 -10.82 -3.74
C GLN A 589 -7.70 -11.44 -5.13
N GLN A 590 -6.91 -10.82 -6.01
CA GLN A 590 -6.70 -11.31 -7.37
C GLN A 590 -5.85 -12.58 -7.48
N SER A 591 -5.13 -12.98 -6.43
CA SER A 591 -4.29 -14.18 -6.47
C SER A 591 -5.16 -15.46 -6.49
N SER A 592 -4.89 -16.41 -7.39
CA SER A 592 -5.50 -17.77 -7.39
C SER A 592 -7.02 -17.87 -7.13
N TRP A 593 -7.87 -17.39 -8.05
CA TRP A 593 -9.34 -17.43 -7.96
C TRP A 593 -10.00 -18.60 -8.71
N PRO A 594 -11.15 -19.14 -8.25
CA PRO A 594 -11.81 -18.88 -6.96
C PRO A 594 -11.41 -19.95 -5.93
N TYR A 595 -10.46 -19.65 -5.05
CA TYR A 595 -10.12 -20.52 -3.93
C TYR A 595 -9.90 -19.71 -2.66
N ASN A 596 -10.41 -20.23 -1.55
CA ASN A 596 -10.28 -19.64 -0.21
C ASN A 596 -10.64 -18.13 -0.06
N PRO A 597 -11.81 -17.67 -0.55
CA PRO A 597 -12.19 -16.25 -0.49
C PRO A 597 -12.37 -15.73 0.94
N GLN A 598 -12.73 -16.61 1.88
CA GLN A 598 -12.97 -16.24 3.28
C GLN A 598 -11.69 -15.74 3.97
N HIS A 599 -10.57 -16.44 3.77
CA HIS A 599 -9.32 -16.06 4.43
C HIS A 599 -8.77 -14.75 3.85
N LYS A 600 -8.97 -14.52 2.54
CA LYS A 600 -8.60 -13.25 1.90
C LYS A 600 -9.36 -12.06 2.46
N ALA A 601 -10.69 -12.20 2.58
CA ALA A 601 -11.55 -11.17 3.16
C ALA A 601 -11.22 -10.88 4.64
N ILE A 602 -10.87 -11.91 5.41
CA ILE A 602 -10.41 -11.71 6.79
C ILE A 602 -9.08 -10.95 6.79
N THR A 603 -8.05 -11.40 6.06
CA THR A 603 -6.75 -10.72 6.00
C THR A 603 -6.87 -9.26 5.52
N TYR A 604 -7.77 -8.97 4.58
CA TYR A 604 -8.11 -7.60 4.18
C TYR A 604 -8.48 -6.73 5.37
N ASN A 605 -9.28 -7.25 6.31
CA ASN A 605 -9.73 -6.53 7.49
C ASN A 605 -8.69 -6.44 8.61
N LEU A 606 -7.65 -7.27 8.62
CA LEU A 606 -6.70 -7.33 9.74
C LEU A 606 -5.64 -6.22 9.71
N PHE A 607 -5.03 -5.98 8.56
CA PHE A 607 -3.82 -5.13 8.47
C PHE A 607 -4.15 -3.64 8.33
N HIS A 608 -3.58 -2.84 9.24
CA HIS A 608 -3.76 -1.39 9.32
C HIS A 608 -2.41 -0.69 9.27
N HIS A 609 -2.35 0.44 8.57
CA HIS A 609 -1.22 1.35 8.60
C HIS A 609 -1.36 2.31 9.78
N HIS A 610 -0.38 2.28 10.68
CA HIS A 610 -0.25 3.23 11.77
C HIS A 610 0.80 4.29 11.42
N GLY A 611 0.37 5.51 11.11
CA GLY A 611 1.22 6.56 10.55
C GLY A 611 0.40 7.57 9.73
N ASP A 612 1.06 8.60 9.21
CA ASP A 612 0.44 9.47 8.20
C ASP A 612 0.19 8.68 6.89
N ALA A 613 -0.94 8.93 6.23
CA ALA A 613 -1.33 8.16 5.05
C ALA A 613 -0.39 8.39 3.85
N PHE A 614 0.21 9.58 3.75
CA PHE A 614 1.13 9.96 2.68
C PHE A 614 2.59 9.91 3.13
N LEU A 615 2.88 9.25 4.26
CA LEU A 615 4.25 9.06 4.75
C LEU A 615 5.11 8.45 3.64
N ASN A 616 6.08 9.21 3.16
CA ASN A 616 6.99 8.77 2.11
C ASN A 616 8.30 8.27 2.70
N ILE A 617 8.58 6.98 2.54
CA ILE A 617 9.80 6.35 3.06
C ILE A 617 10.94 6.55 2.08
N TYR A 618 12.10 6.95 2.60
CA TYR A 618 13.33 7.02 1.82
C TYR A 618 13.99 5.65 1.82
N SER A 619 14.31 5.14 0.65
CA SER A 619 15.04 3.86 0.47
C SER A 619 16.50 4.07 0.13
N GLU A 620 16.89 5.29 -0.25
CA GLU A 620 18.25 5.69 -0.61
C GLU A 620 18.60 7.00 0.08
N ILE A 621 19.91 7.28 0.19
CA ILE A 621 20.40 8.57 0.69
C ILE A 621 19.77 9.69 -0.17
N PRO A 622 19.07 10.64 0.45
CA PRO A 622 18.39 11.70 -0.26
C PRO A 622 19.37 12.55 -1.09
N GLN A 623 18.97 12.87 -2.32
CA GLN A 623 19.71 13.74 -3.22
C GLN A 623 19.11 15.15 -3.28
N GLU A 624 19.93 16.13 -3.66
CA GLU A 624 19.45 17.50 -3.91
C GLU A 624 18.79 17.57 -5.30
N LEU A 625 17.68 18.30 -5.40
CA LEU A 625 17.03 18.61 -6.68
C LEU A 625 17.78 19.74 -7.39
N ALA A 626 18.04 19.61 -8.69
CA ALA A 626 18.64 20.65 -9.52
C ALA A 626 17.59 21.69 -9.97
N VAL A 627 17.00 22.40 -9.00
CA VAL A 627 15.90 23.34 -9.24
C VAL A 627 16.39 24.66 -9.85
N ASN A 628 15.77 25.06 -10.97
CA ASN A 628 15.95 26.36 -11.59
C ASN A 628 14.62 27.00 -11.96
N HIS A 629 14.33 28.17 -11.40
CA HIS A 629 13.18 29.02 -11.72
C HIS A 629 13.56 30.49 -11.51
N ILE A 630 12.75 31.41 -12.04
CA ILE A 630 12.90 32.84 -11.71
C ILE A 630 12.51 33.09 -10.24
N PRO A 631 13.23 33.94 -9.48
CA PRO A 631 13.01 34.09 -8.04
C PRO A 631 11.77 34.94 -7.68
N VAL A 632 10.88 35.19 -8.64
CA VAL A 632 9.68 36.02 -8.52
C VAL A 632 8.57 35.41 -9.37
N LEU A 633 7.32 35.63 -9.01
CA LEU A 633 6.17 35.33 -9.85
C LEU A 633 5.70 36.61 -10.53
N LEU A 634 5.48 36.60 -11.84
CA LEU A 634 4.98 37.80 -12.55
C LEU A 634 3.45 37.80 -12.53
N SER A 635 2.85 38.83 -11.95
CA SER A 635 1.39 39.00 -11.94
C SER A 635 0.82 39.07 -13.36
N GLY A 636 -0.42 38.60 -13.49
CA GLY A 636 -1.11 38.50 -14.79
C GLY A 636 -0.77 37.27 -15.62
N LEU A 637 0.25 36.48 -15.24
CA LEU A 637 0.52 35.16 -15.83
C LEU A 637 -0.29 34.07 -15.12
N ASP A 638 -0.73 33.08 -15.88
CA ASP A 638 -1.45 31.90 -15.38
C ASP A 638 -0.60 30.62 -15.45
N PHE A 639 0.72 30.78 -15.49
CA PHE A 639 1.69 29.71 -15.41
C PHE A 639 2.96 30.16 -14.66
N PHE A 640 3.74 29.20 -14.18
CA PHE A 640 5.07 29.40 -13.60
C PHE A 640 6.05 28.37 -14.18
N GLU A 641 7.21 28.81 -14.66
CA GLU A 641 8.20 27.93 -15.29
C GLU A 641 9.23 27.43 -14.28
N VAL A 642 9.41 26.10 -14.23
CA VAL A 642 10.40 25.43 -13.40
C VAL A 642 11.14 24.40 -14.23
N THR A 643 12.47 24.38 -14.12
CA THR A 643 13.30 23.28 -14.62
C THR A 643 13.84 22.50 -13.42
N VAL A 644 13.60 21.20 -13.40
CA VAL A 644 13.98 20.26 -12.33
C VAL A 644 14.00 18.85 -12.95
N GLU A 645 14.48 17.85 -12.23
CA GLU A 645 14.43 16.45 -12.65
C GLU A 645 13.01 16.01 -13.05
N GLU A 646 12.90 15.21 -14.12
CA GLU A 646 11.65 14.57 -14.56
C GLU A 646 10.96 13.84 -13.39
N ASP A 647 9.62 13.78 -13.41
CA ASP A 647 8.78 13.12 -12.39
C ASP A 647 8.81 13.76 -10.99
N ALA A 648 9.53 14.87 -10.80
CA ALA A 648 9.40 15.66 -9.59
C ALA A 648 8.00 16.31 -9.54
N TRP A 649 7.37 16.28 -8.39
CA TRP A 649 6.09 16.94 -8.18
C TRP A 649 6.29 18.39 -7.75
N ILE A 650 5.73 19.33 -8.49
CA ILE A 650 5.82 20.76 -8.24
C ILE A 650 4.46 21.26 -7.74
N ALA A 651 4.47 21.99 -6.62
CA ALA A 651 3.29 22.61 -6.04
C ALA A 651 3.56 24.08 -5.72
N LEU A 652 2.62 24.96 -6.08
CA LEU A 652 2.59 26.35 -5.68
C LEU A 652 1.37 26.61 -4.80
N THR A 653 1.60 27.25 -3.66
CA THR A 653 0.55 27.62 -2.70
C THR A 653 0.62 29.10 -2.31
N ASN A 654 -0.53 29.73 -2.09
CA ASN A 654 -0.66 31.05 -1.50
C ASN A 654 -1.39 30.92 -0.15
N GLY A 655 -0.65 31.05 0.95
CA GLY A 655 -1.14 30.60 2.26
C GLY A 655 -1.54 29.13 2.19
N ASP A 656 -2.80 28.85 2.46
CA ASP A 656 -3.37 27.50 2.54
C ASP A 656 -4.02 27.05 1.22
N GLN A 657 -3.99 27.89 0.18
CA GLN A 657 -4.61 27.58 -1.10
C GLN A 657 -3.57 27.04 -2.08
N ILE A 658 -3.82 25.86 -2.65
CA ILE A 658 -3.08 25.35 -3.81
C ILE A 658 -3.50 26.18 -5.03
N ILE A 659 -2.53 26.88 -5.61
CA ILE A 659 -2.77 27.72 -6.79
C ILE A 659 -2.35 27.01 -8.08
N GLY A 660 -1.46 26.03 -8.00
CA GLY A 660 -1.15 25.17 -9.12
C GLY A 660 -0.20 24.02 -8.80
N THR A 661 -0.33 22.93 -9.55
CA THR A 661 0.56 21.76 -9.45
C THR A 661 0.88 21.21 -10.83
N ALA A 662 2.03 20.55 -10.96
CA ALA A 662 2.39 19.77 -12.13
C ALA A 662 3.44 18.71 -11.80
N GLU A 663 3.46 17.65 -12.59
CA GLU A 663 4.60 16.74 -12.67
C GLU A 663 5.64 17.30 -13.64
N ALA A 664 6.90 17.25 -13.24
CA ALA A 664 8.01 17.78 -14.03
C ALA A 664 8.26 16.92 -15.26
N VAL A 665 8.45 17.58 -16.40
CA VAL A 665 8.79 16.94 -17.69
C VAL A 665 10.23 17.24 -18.08
N ALA A 666 10.72 16.56 -19.13
CA ALA A 666 12.04 16.79 -19.69
C ALA A 666 12.25 18.27 -20.05
N GLY A 667 13.18 18.94 -19.36
CA GLY A 667 13.49 20.35 -19.57
C GLY A 667 12.65 21.28 -18.70
N THR A 668 11.99 22.27 -19.32
CA THR A 668 11.22 23.29 -18.59
C THR A 668 9.75 22.89 -18.51
N THR A 669 9.23 22.79 -17.29
CA THR A 669 7.83 22.54 -16.99
C THR A 669 7.10 23.86 -16.81
N SER A 670 6.04 24.07 -17.58
CA SER A 670 5.13 25.21 -17.42
C SER A 670 3.99 24.79 -16.48
N VAL A 671 4.13 25.09 -15.19
CA VAL A 671 3.14 24.75 -14.17
C VAL A 671 1.92 25.68 -14.32
N PRO A 672 0.71 25.16 -14.59
CA PRO A 672 -0.48 26.01 -14.65
C PRO A 672 -0.82 26.53 -13.24
N ILE A 673 -1.14 27.82 -13.12
CA ILE A 673 -1.48 28.45 -11.83
C ILE A 673 -2.71 29.37 -11.93
N GLU A 674 -3.42 29.57 -10.82
CA GLU A 674 -4.29 30.74 -10.67
C GLU A 674 -3.45 32.03 -10.68
N VAL A 675 -3.91 33.04 -11.41
CA VAL A 675 -3.25 34.36 -11.47
C VAL A 675 -3.19 34.96 -10.06
N GLN A 676 -2.00 35.45 -9.69
CA GLN A 676 -1.77 36.07 -8.38
C GLN A 676 -1.60 37.59 -8.50
N GLU A 677 -1.95 38.29 -7.43
CA GLU A 677 -1.83 39.75 -7.31
C GLU A 677 -0.44 40.15 -6.79
N PRO A 678 0.10 41.32 -7.20
CA PRO A 678 1.37 41.80 -6.67
C PRO A 678 1.37 41.93 -5.14
N GLY A 679 2.48 41.51 -4.51
CA GLY A 679 2.66 41.46 -3.06
C GLY A 679 2.33 40.12 -2.42
N SER A 680 1.63 39.21 -3.11
CA SER A 680 1.40 37.85 -2.62
C SER A 680 2.71 37.08 -2.41
N GLN A 681 2.78 36.29 -1.35
CA GLN A 681 3.92 35.43 -1.01
C GLN A 681 3.56 33.99 -1.37
N ILE A 682 4.20 33.47 -2.42
CA ILE A 682 3.85 32.17 -2.98
C ILE A 682 4.91 31.16 -2.53
N ARG A 683 4.47 30.08 -1.91
CA ARG A 683 5.36 28.97 -1.57
C ARG A 683 5.45 28.02 -2.74
N LEU A 684 6.68 27.78 -3.20
CA LEU A 684 7.02 26.73 -4.16
C LEU A 684 7.58 25.56 -3.37
N THR A 685 6.97 24.39 -3.51
CA THR A 685 7.42 23.12 -2.93
C THR A 685 7.63 22.12 -4.06
N ILE A 686 8.78 21.45 -4.07
CA ILE A 686 9.09 20.39 -5.04
C ILE A 686 9.53 19.14 -4.29
N THR A 687 8.91 18.00 -4.62
CA THR A 687 9.18 16.71 -3.98
C THR A 687 9.39 15.61 -5.00
N LYS A 688 10.32 14.68 -4.72
CA LYS A 688 10.56 13.47 -5.52
C LYS A 688 11.05 12.35 -4.60
N GLN A 689 10.74 11.09 -4.92
CA GLN A 689 11.21 9.92 -4.16
C GLN A 689 12.74 9.93 -4.01
N ASN A 690 13.25 9.79 -2.79
CA ASN A 690 14.69 9.85 -2.47
C ASN A 690 15.39 11.19 -2.79
N TYR A 691 14.66 12.31 -2.79
CA TYR A 691 15.22 13.65 -2.88
C TYR A 691 14.78 14.50 -1.68
N TYR A 692 15.64 15.43 -1.26
CA TYR A 692 15.24 16.44 -0.28
C TYR A 692 14.07 17.26 -0.81
N ARG A 693 13.12 17.57 0.09
CA ARG A 693 12.05 18.53 -0.20
C ARG A 693 12.66 19.90 -0.45
N TYR A 694 12.49 20.41 -1.67
CA TYR A 694 12.80 21.80 -1.97
C TYR A 694 11.64 22.69 -1.57
N GLU A 695 11.90 23.76 -0.83
CA GLU A 695 10.88 24.74 -0.46
C GLU A 695 11.44 26.16 -0.45
N THR A 696 10.73 27.09 -1.09
CA THR A 696 11.08 28.51 -1.09
C THR A 696 9.83 29.39 -1.18
N ILE A 697 9.97 30.66 -0.80
CA ILE A 697 8.94 31.69 -0.98
C ILE A 697 9.37 32.62 -2.12
N ILE A 698 8.48 32.83 -3.09
CA ILE A 698 8.64 33.80 -4.18
C ILE A 698 7.58 34.90 -4.07
N GLU A 699 7.99 36.15 -4.20
CA GLU A 699 7.07 37.30 -4.21
C GLU A 699 6.45 37.46 -5.60
N CYS A 700 5.13 37.67 -5.65
CA CYS A 700 4.43 38.08 -6.86
C CYS A 700 4.67 39.58 -7.11
N ILE A 701 5.15 39.96 -8.31
CA ILE A 701 5.48 41.35 -8.67
C ILE A 701 4.76 41.75 -9.98
N PRO A 702 4.53 43.05 -10.24
CA PRO A 702 4.09 43.49 -11.56
C PRO A 702 5.15 43.16 -12.62
N PRO A 703 4.73 42.85 -13.87
CA PRO A 703 5.67 42.63 -14.96
C PRO A 703 6.47 43.89 -15.33
N ASP A 704 5.91 45.08 -15.07
CA ASP A 704 6.56 46.37 -15.31
C ASP A 704 5.96 47.51 -14.45
N GLY A 705 6.76 48.54 -14.17
CA GLY A 705 6.38 49.75 -13.45
C GLY A 705 6.37 49.65 -11.91
N ALA A 706 6.13 50.81 -11.28
CA ALA A 706 5.91 50.91 -9.84
C ALA A 706 4.51 50.37 -9.45
N TYR A 707 4.43 49.67 -8.32
CA TYR A 707 3.17 49.15 -7.78
C TYR A 707 3.18 49.24 -6.25
N VAL A 708 2.42 50.20 -5.72
CA VAL A 708 2.41 50.51 -4.28
C VAL A 708 1.22 49.81 -3.61
N ILE A 709 1.53 48.94 -2.66
CA ILE A 709 0.54 48.28 -1.81
C ILE A 709 0.50 48.89 -0.41
N PHE A 710 -0.64 48.76 0.25
CA PHE A 710 -0.74 48.95 1.69
C PHE A 710 0.06 47.86 2.41
N ASN A 711 0.90 48.24 3.37
CA ASN A 711 1.74 47.31 4.11
C ASN A 711 1.18 47.05 5.51
N GLU A 712 1.08 48.11 6.32
CA GLU A 712 0.55 48.02 7.68
C GLU A 712 0.05 49.39 8.13
N ASN A 713 -0.74 49.37 9.20
CA ASN A 713 -1.03 50.56 9.99
C ASN A 713 -0.85 50.27 11.48
N ILE A 714 -0.32 51.22 12.22
CA ILE A 714 -0.19 51.15 13.68
C ILE A 714 -1.07 52.25 14.26
N ILE A 715 -1.97 51.87 15.16
CA ILE A 715 -2.81 52.79 15.92
C ILE A 715 -2.14 52.96 17.28
N ASN A 716 -1.77 54.20 17.59
CA ASN A 716 -1.36 54.61 18.92
C ASN A 716 -2.45 55.52 19.50
N ASP A 717 -3.17 54.98 20.49
CA ASP A 717 -4.22 55.65 21.23
C ASP A 717 -3.82 55.92 22.70
N GLU A 718 -2.53 56.16 22.97
CA GLU A 718 -2.04 56.46 24.34
C GLU A 718 -2.70 57.70 24.98
N ASN A 719 -3.24 58.61 24.16
CA ASN A 719 -4.03 59.77 24.61
C ASN A 719 -5.55 59.48 24.73
N GLY A 720 -5.96 58.26 24.40
CA GLY A 720 -7.30 57.68 24.52
C GLY A 720 -7.34 56.66 25.66
N ASN A 721 -7.78 55.44 25.36
CA ASN A 721 -7.93 54.37 26.36
C ASN A 721 -6.81 53.30 26.32
N GLY A 722 -5.91 53.34 25.33
CA GLY A 722 -4.74 52.48 25.22
C GLY A 722 -5.06 51.03 24.81
N ASN A 723 -6.17 50.80 24.09
CA ASN A 723 -6.60 49.48 23.65
C ASN A 723 -6.14 49.12 22.22
N GLY A 724 -5.46 50.05 21.52
CA GLY A 724 -5.00 49.84 20.14
C GLY A 724 -6.11 49.82 19.09
N LEU A 725 -7.31 50.32 19.43
CA LEU A 725 -8.47 50.45 18.54
C LEU A 725 -8.81 51.93 18.31
N ILE A 726 -9.57 52.21 17.24
CA ILE A 726 -10.06 53.56 16.95
C ILE A 726 -11.44 53.74 17.58
N ASP A 727 -11.51 54.48 18.69
CA ASP A 727 -12.75 54.72 19.42
C ASP A 727 -13.33 56.15 19.25
N TYR A 728 -14.65 56.27 19.39
CA TYR A 728 -15.34 57.55 19.27
C TYR A 728 -14.93 58.53 20.38
N GLY A 729 -14.42 59.70 19.97
CA GLY A 729 -14.02 60.78 20.89
C GLY A 729 -12.55 60.75 21.29
N GLU A 730 -11.77 59.80 20.77
CA GLU A 730 -10.34 59.69 21.05
C GLU A 730 -9.49 60.45 20.03
N THR A 731 -8.30 60.87 20.47
CA THR A 731 -7.25 61.38 19.58
C THR A 731 -6.20 60.30 19.43
N ILE A 732 -6.07 59.78 18.21
CA ILE A 732 -5.10 58.75 17.87
C ILE A 732 -3.94 59.31 17.04
N ILE A 733 -2.81 58.63 17.07
CA ILE A 733 -1.77 58.71 16.05
C ILE A 733 -1.92 57.45 15.18
N LEU A 734 -2.03 57.66 13.87
CA LEU A 734 -2.12 56.59 12.88
C LEU A 734 -0.88 56.63 12.00
N ASP A 735 0.00 55.64 12.16
CA ASP A 735 1.11 55.42 11.25
C ASP A 735 0.65 54.49 10.13
N ILE A 736 0.90 54.87 8.88
CA ILE A 736 0.55 54.08 7.69
C ILE A 736 1.84 53.82 6.91
N ALA A 737 2.13 52.55 6.67
CA ALA A 737 3.23 52.14 5.82
C ALA A 737 2.70 51.66 4.45
N LEU A 738 3.34 52.14 3.39
CA LEU A 738 3.12 51.68 2.02
C LEU A 738 4.41 51.02 1.52
N LYS A 739 4.29 49.93 0.75
CA LYS A 739 5.43 49.23 0.14
C LYS A 739 5.30 49.30 -1.37
N ASN A 740 6.33 49.78 -2.07
CA ASN A 740 6.43 49.58 -3.51
C ASN A 740 6.95 48.17 -3.77
N VAL A 741 6.14 47.32 -4.40
CA VAL A 741 6.50 45.95 -4.84
C VAL A 741 6.77 45.90 -6.35
N GLY A 742 6.76 47.05 -7.03
CA GLY A 742 7.13 47.19 -8.44
C GLY A 742 8.63 47.20 -8.69
N ASN A 743 9.00 47.08 -9.97
CA ASN A 743 10.40 47.07 -10.42
C ASN A 743 10.95 48.47 -10.80
N GLU A 744 10.11 49.50 -10.73
CA GLU A 744 10.49 50.91 -10.91
C GLU A 744 10.15 51.75 -9.66
N ASP A 745 10.78 52.91 -9.51
CA ASP A 745 10.53 53.85 -8.40
C ASP A 745 9.11 54.41 -8.45
N ALA A 746 8.43 54.44 -7.29
CA ALA A 746 7.12 55.03 -7.15
C ALA A 746 7.22 56.55 -6.90
N ASP A 747 6.93 57.36 -7.92
CA ASP A 747 6.90 58.81 -7.81
C ASP A 747 5.50 59.34 -7.44
N ALA A 748 5.45 60.42 -6.65
CA ALA A 748 4.23 61.15 -6.31
C ALA A 748 3.09 60.29 -5.70
N VAL A 749 3.44 59.33 -4.85
CA VAL A 749 2.49 58.43 -4.18
C VAL A 749 1.47 59.23 -3.35
N MET A 750 0.18 59.01 -3.62
CA MET A 750 -0.94 59.57 -2.86
C MET A 750 -1.71 58.45 -2.17
N ALA A 751 -1.87 58.55 -0.85
CA ALA A 751 -2.77 57.69 -0.08
C ALA A 751 -4.02 58.48 0.33
N VAL A 752 -5.19 57.86 0.17
CA VAL A 752 -6.46 58.41 0.64
C VAL A 752 -6.89 57.60 1.86
N LEU A 753 -6.93 58.26 3.02
CA LEU A 753 -7.53 57.70 4.22
C LEU A 753 -9.02 58.04 4.21
N SER A 754 -9.88 57.01 4.23
CA SER A 754 -11.33 57.16 4.30
C SER A 754 -11.92 56.24 5.38
N SER A 755 -12.90 56.76 6.12
CA SER A 755 -13.69 56.03 7.12
C SER A 755 -14.91 55.34 6.51
#